data_AF-A0A8H3NB56-F1
#
_entry.id   AF-A0A8H3NB56-F1
#
_cell.length_a   1.000
_cell.length_b   1.000
_cell.length_c   1.000
_cell.angle_alpha   90.00
_cell.angle_beta   90.00
_cell.angle_gamma   90.00
#
_symmetry.space_group_name_H-M   'P 1'
#
loop_
_entity.id
_entity.type
_entity.pdbx_description
1 polymer ?
#
loop_
_entity_poly.entity_id
_entity_poly.type
_entity_poly.pdbx_seq_one_letter_code
_entity_poly.pdbx_strand_id
1 'polypeptide(L)'
;MRSSPYSTNSNKGKQGAPPRKKACQNCTRSKVRCGLEKPVCSRCRSKGRSCQYPPGRVATSEIEVTGTANDAGEDYTQLLDIHGFVDTATAPESVSFVPQSGPAAAFRSPRPRPVTSGQTGRLDLVFTDIDLTPSPNAVDIRDRWLKPYLLPPLGRDEIPKIYHPFTLQYISIILKTYPRSMLKDGGFPPIIHHTQVNTNHLPQSLANCYSLVRMWEQAAPGSETMVMGTVEAEMERLANETMSQHDYDLLCSFQAYLVYTILMYFSPLGNVSTVTDKTVMTLMELAFRTAQNGLFCTAEITHTRPNWESWIVVSAKRRALYTMYLFSSIYNSDRGLPNFVADEIKGVYVPESRVLWEAADRGVWEKEYDWHLLEWEDGMLEISELWRSAETGSTERRERLEKWVRGVDEFDPTELRKIIGAAKSTWSSCVNIVQLDIKPRSLSPFFCLSKHLLTHQSIIWNIPTTTMSNKTVYITDHSPSVLQTHSWRTATNSAAYLIPYIKPSMKILDIGCGPGSISIDFARLVPQGHVTGIEYVADPLDAARFLASTQGITNIDFRVGDIHSLDFPDDTFDIVHVHQVLQHIADPVRALREMRRVAKSDGGIVAARESASMTWYPDNAGIAGYKELTDLMAKAKGGNPHPGRYIHVWAEEAGFDKPRIKKSAGAWCFSSPEEREYWGGSMEARMRSSGFSKMAVGDGYATKEELEKMANGWREFVKDDEAWFGLLHGEILCWK
;
A
#
# COMPACT_ATOMS: atom_id res chain seq x y z
N MET A 1 -24.52 -67.82 9.52
CA MET A 1 -24.97 -67.51 10.90
C MET A 1 -23.77 -67.04 11.71
N ARG A 2 -23.91 -66.00 12.55
CA ARG A 2 -22.97 -65.62 13.66
C ARG A 2 -21.51 -65.30 13.25
N SER A 3 -20.76 -64.40 13.89
CA SER A 3 -21.07 -63.31 14.84
C SER A 3 -19.89 -62.32 14.92
N SER A 4 -20.16 -61.04 15.16
CA SER A 4 -19.15 -60.03 15.60
C SER A 4 -18.79 -60.26 17.08
N PRO A 5 -17.64 -59.77 17.62
CA PRO A 5 -17.65 -58.41 18.20
C PRO A 5 -16.30 -57.63 18.24
N TYR A 6 -16.39 -56.30 18.48
CA TYR A 6 -15.35 -55.29 18.80
C TYR A 6 -14.17 -55.10 17.82
N SER A 7 -13.77 -53.91 17.33
CA SER A 7 -13.85 -52.49 17.76
C SER A 7 -12.71 -51.97 18.64
N THR A 8 -11.74 -51.28 18.03
CA THR A 8 -11.06 -50.09 18.57
C THR A 8 -10.97 -49.02 17.47
N ASN A 9 -10.88 -47.74 17.84
CA ASN A 9 -11.20 -46.61 16.94
C ASN A 9 -10.18 -45.46 17.07
N SER A 10 -9.64 -44.98 15.95
CA SER A 10 -8.59 -43.94 15.92
C SER A 10 -9.16 -42.53 16.09
N ASN A 11 -9.08 -41.99 17.30
CA ASN A 11 -9.76 -40.75 17.67
C ASN A 11 -8.92 -39.50 17.34
N LYS A 12 -9.21 -38.81 16.23
CA LYS A 12 -8.67 -37.46 15.95
C LYS A 12 -9.39 -36.42 16.82
N GLY A 13 -8.62 -35.61 17.55
CA GLY A 13 -9.14 -34.53 18.38
C GLY A 13 -9.95 -33.51 17.57
N LYS A 14 -11.15 -33.15 18.06
CA LYS A 14 -12.04 -32.19 17.41
C LYS A 14 -11.95 -30.83 18.10
N GLN A 15 -11.74 -29.76 17.33
CA GLN A 15 -12.00 -28.40 17.81
C GLN A 15 -13.52 -28.21 18.03
N GLY A 16 -13.89 -27.45 19.05
CA GLY A 16 -15.28 -27.22 19.42
C GLY A 16 -16.01 -26.28 18.46
N ALA A 17 -17.24 -26.63 18.07
CA ALA A 17 -18.07 -25.76 17.22
C ALA A 17 -18.69 -24.61 18.05
N PRO A 18 -18.87 -23.40 17.47
CA PRO A 18 -19.40 -22.24 18.18
C PRO A 18 -20.87 -22.43 18.62
N PRO A 19 -21.31 -21.75 19.70
CA PRO A 19 -22.62 -21.94 20.30
C PRO A 19 -23.76 -21.58 19.34
N ARG A 20 -24.56 -22.58 18.98
CA ARG A 20 -25.66 -22.47 18.00
C ARG A 20 -26.77 -21.56 18.52
N LYS A 21 -26.92 -20.35 17.94
CA LYS A 21 -27.97 -19.36 18.27
C LYS A 21 -29.36 -20.03 18.28
N LYS A 22 -30.06 -20.00 19.42
CA LYS A 22 -31.36 -20.67 19.60
C LYS A 22 -32.50 -19.92 18.90
N ALA A 23 -33.40 -20.66 18.25
CA ALA A 23 -34.62 -20.13 17.64
C ALA A 23 -35.61 -19.58 18.69
N CYS A 24 -36.51 -18.69 18.27
CA CYS A 24 -37.60 -18.22 19.14
C CYS A 24 -38.61 -19.35 19.42
N GLN A 25 -39.29 -19.28 20.56
CA GLN A 25 -40.23 -20.32 21.01
C GLN A 25 -41.35 -20.57 19.99
N ASN A 26 -41.86 -19.52 19.33
CA ASN A 26 -42.99 -19.61 18.42
C ASN A 26 -42.61 -20.34 17.10
N CYS A 27 -41.42 -20.06 16.55
CA CYS A 27 -40.86 -20.82 15.43
C CYS A 27 -40.53 -22.27 15.84
N THR A 28 -40.06 -22.48 17.08
CA THR A 28 -39.70 -23.80 17.62
C THR A 28 -40.92 -24.71 17.79
N ARG A 29 -41.99 -24.22 18.44
CA ARG A 29 -43.30 -24.91 18.53
C ARG A 29 -43.88 -25.21 17.15
N SER A 30 -43.72 -24.28 16.21
CA SER A 30 -44.16 -24.44 14.82
C SER A 30 -43.23 -25.31 13.96
N LYS A 31 -42.14 -25.87 14.51
CA LYS A 31 -41.12 -26.70 13.81
C LYS A 31 -40.53 -26.06 12.53
N VAL A 32 -40.33 -24.74 12.52
CA VAL A 32 -39.85 -23.97 11.35
C VAL A 32 -38.60 -23.15 11.64
N ARG A 33 -37.80 -22.87 10.59
CA ARG A 33 -36.62 -22.02 10.67
C ARG A 33 -36.99 -20.60 11.13
N CYS A 34 -36.28 -20.12 12.15
CA CYS A 34 -36.39 -18.77 12.68
C CYS A 34 -35.40 -17.83 11.99
N GLY A 35 -35.76 -16.56 11.78
CA GLY A 35 -34.88 -15.52 11.22
C GLY A 35 -33.77 -15.04 12.18
N LEU A 36 -33.85 -15.39 13.47
CA LEU A 36 -32.90 -15.06 14.53
C LEU A 36 -32.67 -13.56 14.84
N GLU A 37 -33.29 -12.62 14.10
CA GLU A 37 -33.32 -11.19 14.47
C GLU A 37 -33.97 -10.98 15.84
N LYS A 38 -33.41 -10.06 16.63
CA LYS A 38 -34.00 -9.54 17.87
C LYS A 38 -34.54 -8.11 17.63
N PRO A 39 -35.58 -7.66 18.37
CA PRO A 39 -36.37 -8.43 19.34
C PRO A 39 -37.31 -9.43 18.66
N VAL A 40 -37.78 -9.15 17.44
CA VAL A 40 -38.78 -9.95 16.71
C VAL A 40 -38.22 -10.43 15.37
N CYS A 41 -38.16 -11.75 15.16
CA CYS A 41 -37.73 -12.30 13.86
C CYS A 41 -38.71 -11.99 12.73
N SER A 42 -38.19 -11.79 11.51
CA SER A 42 -38.92 -11.57 10.25
C SER A 42 -40.16 -12.46 10.07
N ARG A 43 -40.09 -13.76 10.36
CA ARG A 43 -41.25 -14.68 10.27
C ARG A 43 -42.35 -14.38 11.29
N CYS A 44 -42.00 -13.96 12.50
CA CYS A 44 -42.98 -13.54 13.51
C CYS A 44 -43.56 -12.17 13.17
N ARG A 45 -42.74 -11.23 12.70
CA ARG A 45 -43.13 -9.89 12.24
C ARG A 45 -44.17 -9.98 11.11
N SER A 46 -43.85 -10.70 10.03
CA SER A 46 -44.73 -10.94 8.86
C SER A 46 -45.98 -11.79 9.13
N LYS A 47 -46.11 -12.40 10.33
CA LYS A 47 -47.30 -13.15 10.73
C LYS A 47 -48.06 -12.51 11.90
N GLY A 48 -47.67 -11.33 12.37
CA GLY A 48 -48.30 -10.66 13.52
C GLY A 48 -48.22 -11.47 14.82
N ARG A 49 -47.19 -12.29 15.01
CA ARG A 49 -47.09 -13.22 16.15
C ARG A 49 -46.03 -12.79 17.17
N SER A 50 -46.37 -12.89 18.45
CA SER A 50 -45.42 -12.69 19.56
C SER A 50 -44.16 -13.56 19.38
N CYS A 51 -42.99 -12.95 19.57
CA CYS A 51 -41.68 -13.54 19.31
C CYS A 51 -40.81 -13.54 20.56
N GLN A 52 -41.03 -14.51 21.44
CA GLN A 52 -40.19 -14.70 22.62
C GLN A 52 -39.03 -15.64 22.30
N TYR A 53 -37.80 -15.19 22.54
CA TYR A 53 -36.63 -16.07 22.63
C TYR A 53 -36.55 -16.68 24.03
N PRO A 54 -36.01 -17.90 24.20
CA PRO A 54 -35.71 -18.42 25.53
C PRO A 54 -34.71 -17.47 26.23
N PRO A 55 -34.95 -17.05 27.49
CA PRO A 55 -33.96 -16.29 28.24
C PRO A 55 -32.66 -17.10 28.38
N GLY A 56 -31.53 -16.42 28.28
CA GLY A 56 -30.25 -17.01 28.66
C GLY A 56 -30.20 -17.20 30.18
N ARG A 57 -29.42 -18.19 30.66
CA ARG A 57 -29.03 -18.21 32.07
C ARG A 57 -28.08 -17.03 32.32
N VAL A 58 -28.62 -15.95 32.86
CA VAL A 58 -27.85 -14.99 33.65
C VAL A 58 -27.68 -15.63 35.04
N ALA A 59 -26.49 -15.53 35.63
CA ALA A 59 -26.30 -15.90 37.04
C ALA A 59 -26.83 -14.75 37.90
N THR A 60 -27.87 -15.01 38.69
CA THR A 60 -28.45 -14.03 39.62
C THR A 60 -27.78 -14.15 40.99
N SER A 61 -27.11 -13.09 41.42
CA SER A 61 -26.97 -12.77 42.84
C SER A 61 -28.15 -11.89 43.24
N GLU A 62 -28.89 -12.29 44.26
CA GLU A 62 -30.03 -11.55 44.79
C GLU A 62 -29.57 -10.41 45.72
N ILE A 63 -30.34 -9.31 45.75
CA ILE A 63 -30.48 -8.35 46.85
C ILE A 63 -31.77 -7.54 46.57
N GLU A 64 -32.37 -6.98 47.63
CA GLU A 64 -33.82 -6.75 47.74
C GLU A 64 -34.33 -5.37 47.24
N VAL A 65 -35.66 -5.18 47.32
CA VAL A 65 -36.40 -4.07 46.70
C VAL A 65 -36.94 -3.07 47.73
N THR A 66 -36.54 -1.80 47.61
CA THR A 66 -37.33 -0.57 47.87
C THR A 66 -36.67 0.60 47.10
N GLY A 67 -37.34 1.67 46.66
CA GLY A 67 -38.78 1.95 46.56
C GLY A 67 -39.04 3.42 46.16
N THR A 68 -40.18 3.69 45.49
CA THR A 68 -40.67 5.03 45.06
C THR A 68 -39.82 5.79 44.00
N ALA A 69 -40.36 6.89 43.47
CA ALA A 69 -39.84 7.65 42.33
C ALA A 69 -40.27 9.12 42.38
N ASN A 70 -39.55 10.03 41.70
CA ASN A 70 -40.11 11.07 40.82
C ASN A 70 -39.05 11.97 40.14
N ASP A 71 -39.45 12.49 38.99
CA ASP A 71 -39.13 13.78 38.35
C ASP A 71 -37.74 14.21 37.84
N ALA A 72 -37.87 15.14 36.88
CA ALA A 72 -36.93 15.84 36.01
C ALA A 72 -35.82 16.67 36.69
N GLY A 73 -34.87 17.16 35.89
CA GLY A 73 -33.96 18.23 36.28
C GLY A 73 -32.87 18.55 35.24
N GLU A 74 -32.83 19.80 34.79
CA GLU A 74 -31.89 20.36 33.80
C GLU A 74 -30.52 20.74 34.42
N ASP A 75 -29.44 20.34 33.73
CA ASP A 75 -28.36 21.22 33.19
C ASP A 75 -27.34 21.99 34.08
N TYR A 76 -26.22 22.35 33.43
CA TYR A 76 -25.17 23.36 33.73
C TYR A 76 -24.35 23.41 35.05
N THR A 77 -23.01 23.49 34.86
CA THR A 77 -22.00 24.30 35.64
C THR A 77 -21.71 23.98 37.13
N GLN A 78 -20.54 24.31 37.72
CA GLN A 78 -19.13 24.42 37.26
C GLN A 78 -18.20 24.55 38.51
N LEU A 79 -16.88 24.35 38.34
CA LEU A 79 -15.76 24.98 39.07
C LEU A 79 -15.60 24.86 40.62
N LEU A 80 -14.41 24.37 41.05
CA LEU A 80 -13.58 24.84 42.20
C LEU A 80 -14.19 24.67 43.63
N ASP A 81 -13.52 24.69 44.80
CA ASP A 81 -12.12 24.77 45.28
C ASP A 81 -12.09 24.34 46.81
N ILE A 82 -11.03 24.22 47.66
CA ILE A 82 -9.55 24.33 47.60
C ILE A 82 -8.93 23.62 48.86
N HIS A 83 -7.60 23.29 48.85
CA HIS A 83 -6.74 22.87 50.01
C HIS A 83 -7.08 21.53 50.76
N GLY A 84 -6.15 20.86 51.46
CA GLY A 84 -4.69 21.05 51.66
C GLY A 84 -4.11 20.12 52.77
N PHE A 85 -2.78 20.12 52.97
CA PHE A 85 -1.96 19.30 53.91
C PHE A 85 -1.83 17.79 53.55
N VAL A 86 -0.68 17.07 53.59
CA VAL A 86 0.68 17.18 54.22
C VAL A 86 0.70 16.90 55.73
N ASP A 87 1.32 15.85 56.31
CA ASP A 87 2.17 14.73 55.80
C ASP A 87 1.79 13.41 56.56
N THR A 88 2.55 12.33 56.87
CA THR A 88 4.00 11.95 56.87
C THR A 88 4.14 10.40 56.72
N ALA A 89 5.34 9.89 56.38
CA ALA A 89 5.60 8.47 56.07
C ALA A 89 5.96 7.55 57.25
N THR A 90 5.56 6.27 57.20
CA THR A 90 6.37 5.11 57.68
C THR A 90 5.84 3.77 57.13
N ALA A 91 6.70 2.76 57.02
CA ALA A 91 6.37 1.34 56.81
C ALA A 91 6.96 0.49 57.96
N PRO A 92 6.46 -0.74 58.20
CA PRO A 92 7.37 -1.88 58.03
C PRO A 92 6.76 -3.25 57.59
N GLU A 93 7.61 -4.01 56.88
CA GLU A 93 7.89 -5.46 56.98
C GLU A 93 6.80 -6.57 56.91
N SER A 94 6.80 -7.23 55.74
CA SER A 94 6.81 -8.70 55.50
C SER A 94 6.38 -9.74 56.56
N VAL A 95 5.54 -10.69 56.13
CA VAL A 95 5.64 -12.13 56.47
C VAL A 95 5.48 -12.96 55.18
N SER A 96 6.21 -14.08 55.06
CA SER A 96 6.23 -14.95 53.89
C SER A 96 5.39 -16.22 54.07
N PHE A 97 4.98 -16.88 52.97
CA PHE A 97 4.35 -18.21 53.03
C PHE A 97 4.71 -19.08 51.81
N VAL A 98 4.95 -20.37 52.04
CA VAL A 98 5.43 -21.34 51.02
C VAL A 98 4.50 -22.56 50.98
N PRO A 99 3.83 -22.85 49.85
CA PRO A 99 3.11 -24.10 49.64
C PRO A 99 4.05 -25.24 49.22
N GLN A 100 3.85 -26.44 49.78
CA GLN A 100 4.63 -27.64 49.46
C GLN A 100 4.10 -28.40 48.24
N SER A 101 4.95 -29.24 47.64
CA SER A 101 4.65 -30.02 46.44
C SER A 101 4.01 -31.39 46.72
N GLY A 102 3.03 -31.80 45.92
CA GLY A 102 2.44 -33.14 45.89
C GLY A 102 2.14 -33.59 44.43
N PRO A 103 2.17 -34.89 44.11
CA PRO A 103 2.35 -35.35 42.73
C PRO A 103 1.06 -35.50 41.91
N ALA A 104 1.14 -35.15 40.61
CA ALA A 104 0.15 -35.48 39.59
C ALA A 104 0.76 -36.41 38.52
N ALA A 105 -0.01 -37.39 38.02
CA ALA A 105 0.50 -38.46 37.17
C ALA A 105 0.72 -38.03 35.70
N ALA A 106 1.72 -38.63 35.05
CA ALA A 106 2.18 -38.24 33.72
C ALA A 106 1.34 -38.80 32.56
N PHE A 107 1.00 -37.94 31.59
CA PHE A 107 0.69 -38.35 30.22
C PHE A 107 1.93 -38.19 29.34
N ARG A 108 2.34 -39.25 28.64
CA ARG A 108 3.49 -39.23 27.72
C ARG A 108 3.05 -38.94 26.29
N SER A 109 3.52 -37.82 25.73
CA SER A 109 3.54 -37.57 24.28
C SER A 109 4.83 -38.12 23.66
N PRO A 110 4.87 -38.44 22.35
CA PRO A 110 6.07 -38.96 21.70
C PRO A 110 7.21 -37.94 21.68
N ARG A 111 8.46 -38.39 21.92
CA ARG A 111 9.65 -37.55 21.82
C ARG A 111 9.99 -37.23 20.35
N PRO A 112 10.18 -35.94 19.99
CA PRO A 112 11.06 -35.57 18.88
C PRO A 112 12.51 -36.01 19.18
N ARG A 113 13.36 -36.08 18.14
CA ARG A 113 14.79 -36.34 18.33
C ARG A 113 15.46 -35.16 19.07
N PRO A 114 16.49 -35.39 19.89
CA PRO A 114 17.20 -34.31 20.55
C PRO A 114 17.96 -33.47 19.52
N VAL A 115 17.53 -32.23 19.31
CA VAL A 115 18.45 -31.17 18.95
C VAL A 115 19.32 -30.91 20.18
N THR A 116 20.63 -30.79 20.01
CA THR A 116 21.55 -30.50 21.11
C THR A 116 21.19 -29.17 21.75
N SER A 117 20.83 -29.20 23.03
CA SER A 117 20.58 -28.01 23.84
C SER A 117 21.89 -27.30 24.14
N GLY A 118 22.36 -26.47 23.20
CA GLY A 118 23.36 -25.45 23.47
C GLY A 118 22.84 -24.55 24.59
N GLN A 119 23.69 -24.28 25.59
CA GLN A 119 23.31 -23.39 26.69
C GLN A 119 23.22 -21.96 26.16
N THR A 120 22.01 -21.39 26.15
CA THR A 120 21.82 -19.95 25.92
C THR A 120 22.30 -19.18 27.16
N GLY A 121 23.61 -19.05 27.30
CA GLY A 121 24.19 -18.07 28.21
C GLY A 121 23.70 -16.68 27.79
N ARG A 122 23.18 -15.89 28.74
CA ARG A 122 22.88 -14.48 28.46
C ARG A 122 24.18 -13.75 28.15
N LEU A 123 24.13 -12.88 27.14
CA LEU A 123 25.29 -12.09 26.74
C LEU A 123 25.49 -10.96 27.76
N ASP A 124 26.68 -10.92 28.35
CA ASP A 124 27.07 -9.92 29.35
C ASP A 124 27.71 -8.73 28.62
N LEU A 125 26.86 -7.91 27.99
CA LEU A 125 27.23 -6.75 27.19
C LEU A 125 26.87 -5.47 27.94
N VAL A 126 27.78 -4.50 27.93
CA VAL A 126 27.68 -3.27 28.73
C VAL A 126 27.57 -2.06 27.80
N PHE A 127 26.41 -1.41 27.81
CA PHE A 127 26.07 -0.30 26.90
C PHE A 127 26.26 1.10 27.53
N THR A 128 26.96 1.22 28.66
CA THR A 128 27.26 2.51 29.32
C THR A 128 28.36 3.28 28.60
N ASP A 129 29.43 2.58 28.21
CA ASP A 129 30.65 3.16 27.65
C ASP A 129 30.71 2.88 26.15
N ILE A 130 30.15 3.79 25.33
CA ILE A 130 30.10 3.64 23.87
C ILE A 130 30.79 4.80 23.14
N ASP A 131 31.57 4.45 22.11
CA ASP A 131 32.19 5.40 21.18
C ASP A 131 31.15 5.89 20.16
N LEU A 132 30.82 7.18 20.21
CA LEU A 132 29.92 7.86 19.29
C LEU A 132 30.52 9.19 18.83
N THR A 133 30.45 9.47 17.52
CA THR A 133 30.87 10.74 16.94
C THR A 133 29.65 11.65 16.70
N PRO A 134 29.55 12.83 17.35
CA PRO A 134 28.39 13.72 17.24
C PRO A 134 28.00 14.12 15.82
N SER A 135 26.70 14.17 15.54
CA SER A 135 26.17 14.51 14.22
C SER A 135 25.82 16.01 14.13
N PRO A 136 26.49 16.81 13.27
CA PRO A 136 26.24 18.26 13.19
C PRO A 136 24.84 18.58 12.64
N ASN A 137 24.29 17.71 11.80
CA ASN A 137 22.99 17.91 11.14
C ASN A 137 21.79 17.39 11.97
N ALA A 138 22.03 16.88 13.19
CA ALA A 138 20.96 16.25 13.98
C ALA A 138 19.75 17.18 14.23
N VAL A 139 19.97 18.49 14.35
CA VAL A 139 18.91 19.48 14.57
C VAL A 139 17.89 19.51 13.42
N ASP A 140 18.34 19.33 12.18
CA ASP A 140 17.46 19.35 10.99
C ASP A 140 16.48 18.16 10.97
N ILE A 141 16.79 17.07 11.68
CA ILE A 141 15.89 15.91 11.88
C ILE A 141 14.64 16.34 12.67
N ARG A 142 14.82 17.19 13.69
CA ARG A 142 13.70 17.70 14.52
C ARG A 142 12.78 18.59 13.70
N ASP A 143 13.34 19.55 12.98
CA ASP A 143 12.54 20.62 12.34
C ASP A 143 11.90 20.17 11.00
N ARG A 144 12.25 18.97 10.52
CA ARG A 144 11.71 18.38 9.29
C ARG A 144 10.18 18.27 9.22
N TRP A 145 9.48 18.05 10.33
CA TRP A 145 8.01 17.90 10.30
C TRP A 145 7.30 19.13 9.71
N LEU A 146 7.95 20.30 9.71
CA LEU A 146 7.46 21.52 9.08
C LEU A 146 7.52 21.47 7.54
N LYS A 147 8.47 20.74 6.92
CA LYS A 147 8.69 20.76 5.47
C LYS A 147 7.44 20.46 4.62
N PRO A 148 6.54 19.53 4.98
CA PRO A 148 5.30 19.28 4.22
C PRO A 148 4.21 20.36 4.37
N TYR A 149 4.32 21.26 5.35
CA TYR A 149 3.33 22.31 5.64
C TYR A 149 3.81 23.71 5.26
N LEU A 150 5.12 23.93 5.20
CA LEU A 150 5.71 25.15 4.67
C LEU A 150 5.68 25.12 3.14
N LEU A 151 5.13 26.17 2.53
CA LEU A 151 5.39 26.45 1.11
C LEU A 151 6.92 26.55 0.91
N PRO A 152 7.50 25.97 -0.15
CA PRO A 152 8.94 26.06 -0.39
C PRO A 152 9.32 27.54 -0.49
N PRO A 153 10.29 28.01 0.33
CA PRO A 153 10.66 29.42 0.33
C PRO A 153 11.23 29.81 -1.03
N LEU A 154 10.83 30.99 -1.52
CA LEU A 154 11.21 31.56 -2.81
C LEU A 154 12.72 31.37 -3.07
N GLY A 155 13.07 30.47 -4.00
CA GLY A 155 14.46 30.18 -4.38
C GLY A 155 15.08 28.88 -3.85
N ARG A 156 14.30 27.89 -3.38
CA ARG A 156 14.78 26.50 -3.22
C ARG A 156 13.95 25.48 -4.01
N ASP A 157 14.58 24.90 -5.03
CA ASP A 157 14.02 23.86 -5.90
C ASP A 157 14.01 22.46 -5.23
N GLU A 158 13.49 22.33 -4.00
CA GLU A 158 13.32 21.02 -3.36
C GLU A 158 12.16 20.23 -4.01
N ILE A 159 12.46 19.51 -5.09
CA ILE A 159 11.51 18.65 -5.82
C ILE A 159 10.94 17.56 -4.88
N PRO A 160 9.60 17.45 -4.74
CA PRO A 160 8.99 16.40 -3.93
C PRO A 160 9.34 14.97 -4.38
N LYS A 161 9.63 14.10 -3.42
CA LYS A 161 9.87 12.67 -3.61
C LYS A 161 8.54 11.96 -3.90
N ILE A 162 8.19 11.85 -5.17
CA ILE A 162 7.05 11.06 -5.65
C ILE A 162 7.32 9.57 -5.38
N TYR A 163 6.47 8.93 -4.58
CA TYR A 163 6.46 7.47 -4.39
C TYR A 163 5.47 6.80 -5.34
N HIS A 164 5.78 5.59 -5.79
CA HIS A 164 4.79 4.75 -6.47
C HIS A 164 3.80 4.15 -5.44
N PRO A 165 2.48 4.04 -5.72
CA PRO A 165 1.51 3.55 -4.74
C PRO A 165 1.82 2.15 -4.18
N PHE A 166 2.31 1.23 -5.03
CA PHE A 166 2.75 -0.10 -4.57
C PHE A 166 3.98 -0.04 -3.64
N THR A 167 4.86 0.96 -3.77
CA THR A 167 6.01 1.14 -2.87
C THR A 167 5.53 1.52 -1.48
N LEU A 168 4.60 2.49 -1.36
CA LEU A 168 3.99 2.85 -0.08
C LEU A 168 3.22 1.66 0.52
N GLN A 169 2.43 0.94 -0.28
CA GLN A 169 1.73 -0.27 0.17
C GLN A 169 2.70 -1.32 0.73
N TYR A 170 3.82 -1.58 0.03
CA TYR A 170 4.83 -2.54 0.44
C TYR A 170 5.48 -2.16 1.77
N ILE A 171 5.85 -0.88 1.94
CA ILE A 171 6.38 -0.35 3.20
C ILE A 171 5.33 -0.45 4.32
N SER A 172 4.07 -0.08 4.08
CA SER A 172 2.96 -0.22 5.06
C SER A 172 2.74 -1.67 5.50
N ILE A 173 2.83 -2.62 4.57
CA ILE A 173 2.75 -4.06 4.89
C ILE A 173 3.94 -4.49 5.76
N ILE A 174 5.16 -4.03 5.46
CA ILE A 174 6.36 -4.30 6.27
C ILE A 174 6.20 -3.74 7.68
N LEU A 175 5.91 -2.44 7.83
CA LEU A 175 5.83 -1.79 9.15
C LEU A 175 4.74 -2.43 10.02
N LYS A 176 3.59 -2.82 9.44
CA LYS A 176 2.53 -3.55 10.14
C LYS A 176 2.96 -4.92 10.70
N THR A 177 4.12 -5.46 10.29
CA THR A 177 4.70 -6.67 10.91
C THR A 177 5.57 -6.40 12.14
N TYR A 178 6.03 -5.15 12.36
CA TYR A 178 7.04 -4.85 13.39
C TYR A 178 6.54 -5.18 14.81
N PRO A 179 5.39 -4.67 15.30
CA PRO A 179 4.89 -5.07 16.62
C PRO A 179 4.60 -6.58 16.70
N ARG A 180 4.11 -7.18 15.60
CA ARG A 180 3.77 -8.60 15.54
C ARG A 180 4.97 -9.54 15.60
N SER A 181 6.18 -9.04 15.32
CA SER A 181 7.42 -9.82 15.53
C SER A 181 7.70 -10.07 17.01
N MET A 182 7.37 -9.10 17.88
CA MET A 182 7.60 -9.09 19.33
C MET A 182 6.71 -10.07 20.11
N LEU A 183 5.71 -10.64 19.45
CA LEU A 183 4.83 -11.67 19.99
C LEU A 183 5.44 -13.07 19.98
N LYS A 184 6.54 -13.28 19.24
CA LYS A 184 7.28 -14.55 19.23
C LYS A 184 8.32 -14.57 20.36
N ASP A 185 8.57 -15.73 20.94
CA ASP A 185 9.70 -15.91 21.85
C ASP A 185 11.02 -15.69 21.09
N GLY A 186 11.86 -14.78 21.60
CA GLY A 186 13.08 -14.33 20.93
C GLY A 186 12.86 -13.51 19.65
N GLY A 187 11.63 -13.07 19.35
CA GLY A 187 11.33 -12.25 18.17
C GLY A 187 11.45 -10.75 18.44
N PHE A 188 12.12 -10.03 17.54
CA PHE A 188 12.38 -8.58 17.61
C PHE A 188 12.16 -7.94 16.23
N PRO A 189 11.77 -6.66 16.15
CA PRO A 189 11.58 -5.95 14.89
C PRO A 189 12.94 -5.49 14.30
N PRO A 190 12.99 -5.13 13.00
CA PRO A 190 14.20 -4.65 12.29
C PRO A 190 15.01 -3.51 12.91
N ILE A 191 14.46 -2.85 13.92
CA ILE A 191 15.00 -1.66 14.59
C ILE A 191 15.57 -1.95 15.98
N ILE A 192 15.34 -3.13 16.55
CA ILE A 192 15.85 -3.57 17.85
C ILE A 192 16.81 -4.74 17.61
N HIS A 193 18.05 -4.65 18.06
CA HIS A 193 19.02 -5.74 17.94
C HIS A 193 18.72 -6.84 18.96
N HIS A 194 19.01 -8.11 18.63
CA HIS A 194 18.67 -9.25 19.50
C HIS A 194 19.32 -9.16 20.89
N THR A 195 20.53 -8.60 20.98
CA THR A 195 21.21 -8.40 22.27
C THR A 195 20.51 -7.41 23.19
N GLN A 196 19.79 -6.41 22.66
CA GLN A 196 19.00 -5.47 23.48
C GLN A 196 17.88 -6.17 24.26
N VAL A 197 17.51 -7.39 23.83
CA VAL A 197 16.44 -8.21 24.42
C VAL A 197 17.01 -9.38 25.24
N ASN A 198 18.17 -9.91 24.84
CA ASN A 198 18.78 -11.13 25.40
C ASN A 198 19.88 -10.88 26.47
N THR A 199 20.10 -9.63 26.86
CA THR A 199 21.01 -9.22 27.96
C THR A 199 20.53 -9.68 29.34
N ASN A 200 21.40 -9.48 30.34
CA ASN A 200 21.05 -9.64 31.75
C ASN A 200 20.02 -8.60 32.26
N HIS A 201 19.94 -7.42 31.62
CA HIS A 201 19.01 -6.34 31.95
C HIS A 201 18.36 -5.76 30.67
N LEU A 202 17.03 -5.87 30.56
CA LEU A 202 16.22 -5.28 29.50
C LEU A 202 15.78 -3.85 29.91
N PRO A 203 16.10 -2.80 29.14
CA PRO A 203 15.68 -1.42 29.46
C PRO A 203 14.17 -1.27 29.61
N GLN A 204 13.74 -0.44 30.56
CA GLN A 204 12.33 -0.31 30.97
C GLN A 204 11.41 0.02 29.80
N SER A 205 11.79 0.96 28.93
CA SER A 205 11.01 1.35 27.75
C SER A 205 10.76 0.20 26.78
N LEU A 206 11.73 -0.71 26.60
CA LEU A 206 11.54 -1.93 25.80
C LEU A 206 10.73 -2.98 26.55
N ALA A 207 10.97 -3.19 27.85
CA ALA A 207 10.18 -4.12 28.67
C ALA A 207 8.68 -3.77 28.69
N ASN A 208 8.37 -2.48 28.83
CA ASN A 208 7.03 -1.94 28.70
C ASN A 208 6.48 -2.17 27.27
N CYS A 209 7.28 -1.92 26.23
CA CYS A 209 6.87 -2.10 24.84
C CYS A 209 6.49 -3.55 24.51
N TYR A 210 7.32 -4.54 24.86
CA TYR A 210 6.97 -5.96 24.70
C TYR A 210 5.68 -6.32 25.46
N SER A 211 5.46 -5.74 26.64
CA SER A 211 4.28 -6.00 27.48
C SER A 211 3.01 -5.40 26.89
N LEU A 212 3.05 -4.15 26.43
CA LEU A 212 1.91 -3.43 25.87
C LEU A 212 1.55 -3.88 24.45
N VAL A 213 2.54 -4.24 23.62
CA VAL A 213 2.29 -4.86 22.30
C VAL A 213 1.57 -6.21 22.45
N ARG A 214 1.94 -7.01 23.46
CA ARG A 214 1.23 -8.24 23.83
C ARG A 214 -0.19 -7.95 24.32
N MET A 215 -0.38 -6.90 25.14
CA MET A 215 -1.70 -6.47 25.62
C MET A 215 -2.62 -6.01 24.48
N TRP A 216 -2.09 -5.29 23.48
CA TRP A 216 -2.85 -4.78 22.32
C TRP A 216 -3.35 -5.91 21.40
N GLU A 217 -2.46 -6.80 20.96
CA GLU A 217 -2.84 -7.90 20.05
C GLU A 217 -3.62 -9.04 20.77
N GLN A 218 -3.75 -8.97 22.11
CA GLN A 218 -4.56 -9.88 22.93
C GLN A 218 -5.72 -9.17 23.67
N ALA A 219 -6.05 -7.93 23.29
CA ALA A 219 -7.08 -7.12 23.96
C ALA A 219 -8.44 -7.84 23.98
N ALA A 220 -9.11 -7.82 25.13
CA ALA A 220 -10.44 -8.41 25.28
C ALA A 220 -11.50 -7.50 24.63
N PRO A 221 -12.53 -8.03 23.94
CA PRO A 221 -13.61 -7.22 23.41
C PRO A 221 -14.33 -6.41 24.50
N GLY A 222 -14.36 -5.08 24.36
CA GLY A 222 -14.83 -4.14 25.37
C GLY A 222 -13.75 -3.55 26.29
N SER A 223 -12.46 -3.91 26.10
CA SER A 223 -11.32 -3.34 26.84
C SER A 223 -10.44 -2.40 26.00
N GLU A 224 -10.80 -2.17 24.74
CA GLU A 224 -9.99 -1.49 23.73
C GLU A 224 -9.52 -0.11 24.20
N THR A 225 -10.42 0.73 24.72
CA THR A 225 -10.12 2.09 25.19
C THR A 225 -9.14 2.10 26.37
N MET A 226 -9.18 1.10 27.25
CA MET A 226 -8.26 0.97 28.38
C MET A 226 -6.85 0.60 27.89
N VAL A 227 -6.74 -0.36 26.97
CA VAL A 227 -5.44 -0.77 26.40
C VAL A 227 -4.84 0.37 25.58
N MET A 228 -5.65 1.08 24.80
CA MET A 228 -5.23 2.26 24.04
C MET A 228 -4.72 3.39 24.96
N GLY A 229 -5.50 3.77 25.98
CA GLY A 229 -5.09 4.77 26.96
C GLY A 229 -3.85 4.38 27.77
N THR A 230 -3.59 3.08 27.95
CA THR A 230 -2.35 2.58 28.59
C THR A 230 -1.13 2.77 27.69
N VAL A 231 -1.26 2.56 26.37
CA VAL A 231 -0.20 2.86 25.40
C VAL A 231 0.02 4.36 25.28
N GLU A 232 -1.05 5.16 25.24
CA GLU A 232 -0.99 6.62 25.16
C GLU A 232 -0.30 7.23 26.40
N ALA A 233 -0.58 6.71 27.61
CA ALA A 233 0.10 7.11 28.84
C ALA A 233 1.60 6.75 28.86
N GLU A 234 1.98 5.56 28.35
CA GLU A 234 3.41 5.20 28.23
C GLU A 234 4.12 6.03 27.14
N MET A 235 3.45 6.37 26.04
CA MET A 235 3.97 7.32 25.06
C MET A 235 4.16 8.72 25.65
N GLU A 236 3.25 9.19 26.51
CA GLU A 236 3.42 10.45 27.23
C GLU A 236 4.55 10.39 28.26
N ARG A 237 4.75 9.25 28.95
CA ARG A 237 5.91 9.03 29.82
C ARG A 237 7.22 9.13 29.04
N LEU A 238 7.31 8.48 27.89
CA LEU A 238 8.50 8.50 27.01
C LEU A 238 8.75 9.89 26.41
N ALA A 239 7.71 10.64 26.07
CA ALA A 239 7.83 12.01 25.54
C ALA A 239 8.39 12.99 26.59
N ASN A 240 7.94 12.83 27.84
CA ASN A 240 8.33 13.66 28.98
C ASN A 240 9.57 13.11 29.73
N GLU A 241 10.21 12.07 29.21
CA GLU A 241 11.41 11.47 29.81
C GLU A 241 12.58 12.46 29.70
N THR A 242 12.91 13.11 30.83
CA THR A 242 14.09 13.97 30.96
C THR A 242 15.33 13.20 30.51
N MET A 243 16.19 13.84 29.72
CA MET A 243 17.31 13.17 29.05
C MET A 243 18.09 12.23 29.97
N SER A 244 18.03 10.92 29.69
CA SER A 244 18.99 9.99 30.27
C SER A 244 20.40 10.43 29.86
N GLN A 245 21.34 10.30 30.78
CA GLN A 245 22.76 10.54 30.50
C GLN A 245 23.35 9.49 29.55
N HIS A 246 22.61 8.40 29.27
CA HIS A 246 23.06 7.30 28.42
C HIS A 246 22.26 7.24 27.11
N ASP A 247 22.99 7.36 25.99
CA ASP A 247 22.50 7.19 24.62
C ASP A 247 21.68 5.91 24.38
N TYR A 248 22.00 4.85 25.11
CA TYR A 248 21.32 3.56 24.99
C TYR A 248 19.85 3.63 25.44
N ASP A 249 19.53 4.41 26.48
CA ASP A 249 18.16 4.60 26.93
C ASP A 249 17.37 5.46 25.95
N LEU A 250 17.98 6.53 25.41
CA LEU A 250 17.37 7.39 24.39
C LEU A 250 16.98 6.58 23.15
N LEU A 251 17.89 5.72 22.67
CA LEU A 251 17.60 4.75 21.60
C LEU A 251 16.44 3.82 21.98
N CYS A 252 16.43 3.24 23.18
CA CYS A 252 15.39 2.32 23.62
C CYS A 252 14.00 2.99 23.72
N SER A 253 13.94 4.25 24.17
CA SER A 253 12.72 5.03 24.26
C SER A 253 12.22 5.49 22.89
N PHE A 254 13.12 5.87 21.97
CA PHE A 254 12.78 6.15 20.56
C PHE A 254 12.26 4.89 19.84
N GLN A 255 12.94 3.73 20.01
CA GLN A 255 12.50 2.43 19.49
C GLN A 255 11.08 2.08 19.98
N ALA A 256 10.81 2.21 21.28
CA ALA A 256 9.50 1.94 21.86
C ALA A 256 8.41 2.87 21.31
N TYR A 257 8.66 4.19 21.27
CA TYR A 257 7.71 5.18 20.75
C TYR A 257 7.39 4.96 19.26
N LEU A 258 8.40 4.60 18.46
CA LEU A 258 8.23 4.24 17.05
C LEU A 258 7.38 2.97 16.87
N VAL A 259 7.59 1.94 17.69
CA VAL A 259 6.75 0.72 17.68
C VAL A 259 5.30 1.04 18.03
N TYR A 260 5.04 1.85 19.06
CA TYR A 260 3.67 2.24 19.43
C TYR A 260 3.00 3.07 18.33
N THR A 261 3.74 4.01 17.72
CA THR A 261 3.23 4.83 16.62
C THR A 261 2.85 3.96 15.42
N ILE A 262 3.67 2.98 15.05
CA ILE A 262 3.38 1.99 14.00
C ILE A 262 2.15 1.12 14.37
N LEU A 263 2.03 0.70 15.63
CA LEU A 263 0.93 -0.12 16.14
C LEU A 263 -0.42 0.62 16.06
N MET A 264 -0.49 1.84 16.59
CA MET A 264 -1.69 2.68 16.63
C MET A 264 -2.10 3.19 15.23
N TYR A 265 -1.15 3.31 14.31
CA TYR A 265 -1.43 3.70 12.93
C TYR A 265 -1.97 2.54 12.08
N PHE A 266 -1.28 1.39 12.08
CA PHE A 266 -1.63 0.29 11.18
C PHE A 266 -2.61 -0.73 11.76
N SER A 267 -2.77 -0.81 13.09
CA SER A 267 -3.69 -1.73 13.77
C SER A 267 -4.62 -1.02 14.77
N PRO A 268 -5.31 0.07 14.38
CA PRO A 268 -6.13 0.87 15.30
C PRO A 268 -7.30 0.09 15.89
N LEU A 269 -7.51 0.22 17.19
CA LEU A 269 -8.69 -0.26 17.88
C LEU A 269 -9.83 0.76 17.71
N GLY A 270 -11.04 0.32 17.38
CA GLY A 270 -12.18 1.23 17.18
C GLY A 270 -12.27 1.91 15.80
N ASN A 271 -11.52 1.44 14.79
CA ASN A 271 -11.55 1.90 13.39
C ASN A 271 -11.07 3.34 13.09
N VAL A 272 -10.55 4.06 14.08
CA VAL A 272 -9.91 5.39 13.89
C VAL A 272 -8.49 5.34 14.47
N SER A 273 -7.50 5.84 13.73
CA SER A 273 -6.14 5.95 14.26
C SER A 273 -6.01 7.20 15.13
N THR A 274 -5.44 7.06 16.33
CA THR A 274 -5.16 8.17 17.25
C THR A 274 -3.79 8.83 17.01
N VAL A 275 -3.07 8.47 15.93
CA VAL A 275 -1.78 9.09 15.59
C VAL A 275 -2.01 10.46 14.93
N THR A 276 -1.58 11.50 15.63
CA THR A 276 -1.73 12.93 15.27
C THR A 276 -0.41 13.57 14.88
N ASP A 277 -0.46 14.80 14.39
CA ASP A 277 0.75 15.55 14.04
C ASP A 277 1.64 15.77 15.29
N LYS A 278 1.03 15.96 16.48
CA LYS A 278 1.76 15.95 17.77
C LYS A 278 2.55 14.66 17.97
N THR A 279 1.96 13.49 17.65
CA THR A 279 2.64 12.19 17.76
C THR A 279 3.85 12.12 16.83
N VAL A 280 3.75 12.64 15.60
CA VAL A 280 4.87 12.66 14.64
C VAL A 280 5.94 13.69 15.03
N MET A 281 5.55 14.86 15.56
CA MET A 281 6.47 15.85 16.11
C MET A 281 7.29 15.28 17.27
N THR A 282 6.64 14.61 18.23
CA THR A 282 7.33 13.95 19.35
C THR A 282 8.23 12.80 18.87
N LEU A 283 7.81 12.03 17.87
CA LEU A 283 8.65 11.00 17.26
C LEU A 283 9.93 11.58 16.62
N MET A 284 9.84 12.72 15.92
CA MET A 284 11.02 13.40 15.36
C MET A 284 11.91 14.08 16.42
N GLU A 285 11.34 14.58 17.51
CA GLU A 285 12.08 15.10 18.68
C GLU A 285 12.88 13.98 19.36
N LEU A 286 12.29 12.80 19.59
CA LEU A 286 13.00 11.62 20.13
C LEU A 286 14.08 11.12 19.17
N ALA A 287 13.83 11.17 17.85
CA ALA A 287 14.82 10.85 16.82
C ALA A 287 16.01 11.82 16.84
N PHE A 288 15.76 13.12 16.97
CA PHE A 288 16.79 14.16 17.13
C PHE A 288 17.65 13.91 18.38
N ARG A 289 17.04 13.74 19.56
CA ARG A 289 17.77 13.44 20.81
C ARG A 289 18.65 12.19 20.66
N THR A 290 18.14 11.17 19.99
CA THR A 290 18.86 9.92 19.71
C THR A 290 20.02 10.12 18.71
N ALA A 291 19.88 11.02 17.73
CA ALA A 291 20.90 11.28 16.72
C ALA A 291 21.99 12.28 17.18
N GLN A 292 21.69 13.14 18.15
CA GLN A 292 22.53 14.27 18.57
C GLN A 292 23.97 13.87 18.92
N ASN A 293 24.14 12.86 19.78
CA ASN A 293 25.45 12.40 20.23
C ASN A 293 26.17 11.51 19.18
N GLY A 294 25.50 11.11 18.11
CA GLY A 294 26.14 10.47 16.96
C GLY A 294 25.35 9.34 16.30
N LEU A 295 25.65 9.16 15.01
CA LEU A 295 25.17 8.06 14.14
C LEU A 295 26.34 7.22 13.57
N PHE A 296 27.53 7.38 14.13
CA PHE A 296 28.77 6.70 13.75
C PHE A 296 29.64 6.45 14.99
N CYS A 297 30.44 5.40 14.97
CA CYS A 297 31.59 5.26 15.86
C CYS A 297 32.83 5.92 15.22
N THR A 298 33.76 6.40 16.03
CA THR A 298 35.03 6.98 15.57
C THR A 298 35.82 5.96 14.73
N ALA A 299 35.75 4.69 15.10
CA ALA A 299 36.37 3.59 14.37
C ALA A 299 35.82 3.40 12.94
N GLU A 300 34.50 3.57 12.72
CA GLU A 300 33.91 3.42 11.38
C GLU A 300 34.40 4.53 10.44
N ILE A 301 34.48 5.76 10.94
CA ILE A 301 34.97 6.94 10.19
C ILE A 301 36.45 6.76 9.82
N THR A 302 37.25 6.12 10.68
CA THR A 302 38.65 5.79 10.37
C THR A 302 38.83 4.46 9.62
N HIS A 303 37.74 3.84 9.15
CA HIS A 303 37.73 2.54 8.45
C HIS A 303 38.44 1.41 9.23
N THR A 304 38.08 1.29 10.51
CA THR A 304 38.60 0.29 11.46
C THR A 304 37.44 -0.38 12.21
N ARG A 305 37.70 -1.53 12.85
CA ARG A 305 36.65 -2.28 13.57
C ARG A 305 36.21 -1.54 14.86
N PRO A 306 34.93 -1.15 15.01
CA PRO A 306 34.41 -0.57 16.24
C PRO A 306 34.30 -1.59 17.38
N ASN A 307 34.01 -1.13 18.60
CA ASN A 307 33.54 -2.03 19.66
C ASN A 307 32.11 -2.50 19.38
N TRP A 308 31.78 -3.76 19.71
CA TRP A 308 30.51 -4.38 19.32
C TRP A 308 29.29 -3.66 19.92
N GLU A 309 29.32 -3.28 21.20
CA GLU A 309 28.21 -2.55 21.84
C GLU A 309 27.97 -1.18 21.19
N SER A 310 29.05 -0.47 20.84
CA SER A 310 28.97 0.83 20.15
C SER A 310 28.39 0.67 18.74
N TRP A 311 28.83 -0.35 18.00
CA TRP A 311 28.30 -0.69 16.68
C TRP A 311 26.81 -1.07 16.72
N ILE A 312 26.40 -1.91 17.67
CA ILE A 312 25.00 -2.28 17.89
C ILE A 312 24.15 -1.02 18.07
N VAL A 313 24.62 -0.06 18.87
CA VAL A 313 23.90 1.21 19.10
C VAL A 313 23.81 2.03 17.82
N VAL A 314 24.90 2.30 17.09
CA VAL A 314 24.81 3.13 15.86
C VAL A 314 23.98 2.46 14.76
N SER A 315 24.13 1.15 14.56
CA SER A 315 23.33 0.40 13.59
C SER A 315 21.84 0.40 13.97
N ALA A 316 21.50 0.24 15.25
CA ALA A 316 20.13 0.35 15.74
C ALA A 316 19.57 1.78 15.59
N LYS A 317 20.35 2.82 15.89
CA LYS A 317 19.98 4.23 15.66
C LYS A 317 19.68 4.49 14.18
N ARG A 318 20.56 4.06 13.26
CA ARG A 318 20.37 4.13 11.79
C ARG A 318 19.06 3.46 11.37
N ARG A 319 18.87 2.19 11.76
CA ARG A 319 17.68 1.39 11.39
C ARG A 319 16.38 1.99 11.93
N ALA A 320 16.38 2.52 13.15
CA ALA A 320 15.25 3.22 13.75
C ALA A 320 14.92 4.53 13.02
N LEU A 321 15.92 5.36 12.71
CA LEU A 321 15.75 6.57 11.89
C LEU A 321 15.15 6.26 10.51
N TYR A 322 15.72 5.32 9.76
CA TYR A 322 15.21 4.94 8.44
C TYR A 322 13.76 4.44 8.51
N THR A 323 13.41 3.69 9.56
CA THR A 323 12.04 3.26 9.83
C THR A 323 11.10 4.43 10.13
N MET A 324 11.54 5.44 10.89
CA MET A 324 10.79 6.68 11.11
C MET A 324 10.55 7.43 9.79
N TYR A 325 11.57 7.56 8.92
CA TYR A 325 11.43 8.24 7.63
C TYR A 325 10.47 7.51 6.68
N LEU A 326 10.49 6.18 6.69
CA LEU A 326 9.54 5.34 5.97
C LEU A 326 8.11 5.49 6.51
N PHE A 327 7.95 5.54 7.84
CA PHE A 327 6.66 5.81 8.48
C PHE A 327 6.12 7.20 8.14
N SER A 328 6.93 8.25 8.31
CA SER A 328 6.59 9.64 7.96
C SER A 328 6.20 9.77 6.49
N SER A 329 6.89 9.04 5.59
CA SER A 329 6.55 9.03 4.16
C SER A 329 5.11 8.55 3.91
N ILE A 330 4.66 7.50 4.60
CA ILE A 330 3.28 7.01 4.52
C ILE A 330 2.31 8.00 5.17
N TYR A 331 2.63 8.45 6.40
CA TYR A 331 1.82 9.39 7.18
C TYR A 331 1.47 10.68 6.40
N ASN A 332 2.42 11.19 5.62
CA ASN A 332 2.25 12.33 4.74
C ASN A 332 1.38 11.99 3.52
N SER A 333 1.68 10.90 2.81
CA SER A 333 0.95 10.53 1.58
C SER A 333 -0.51 10.17 1.84
N ASP A 334 -0.83 9.52 2.95
CA ASP A 334 -2.21 9.23 3.36
C ASP A 334 -3.00 10.52 3.74
N ARG A 335 -2.32 11.66 3.92
CA ARG A 335 -2.89 13.00 4.11
C ARG A 335 -2.82 13.88 2.85
N GLY A 336 -2.27 13.37 1.74
CA GLY A 336 -2.02 14.16 0.53
C GLY A 336 -0.88 15.18 0.66
N LEU A 337 -0.07 15.12 1.71
CA LEU A 337 1.07 16.02 1.93
C LEU A 337 2.29 15.59 1.08
N PRO A 338 3.10 16.56 0.60
CA PRO A 338 4.30 16.25 -0.18
C PRO A 338 5.35 15.53 0.68
N ASN A 339 6.07 14.61 0.04
CA ASN A 339 7.23 13.96 0.63
C ASN A 339 8.52 14.55 0.05
N PHE A 340 9.61 14.46 0.81
CA PHE A 340 10.92 14.98 0.42
C PHE A 340 12.02 13.92 0.66
N VAL A 341 13.19 14.12 0.07
CA VAL A 341 14.40 13.37 0.42
C VAL A 341 14.83 13.74 1.85
N ALA A 342 15.56 12.84 2.52
CA ALA A 342 16.05 13.04 3.89
C ALA A 342 17.49 13.58 3.87
N ASP A 343 17.70 14.76 3.28
CA ASP A 343 19.05 15.34 3.07
C ASP A 343 19.80 15.60 4.40
N GLU A 344 19.07 15.76 5.51
CA GLU A 344 19.64 15.86 6.87
C GLU A 344 20.40 14.60 7.35
N ILE A 345 20.14 13.42 6.77
CA ILE A 345 20.89 12.17 7.02
C ILE A 345 21.84 11.79 5.86
N LYS A 346 22.17 12.74 4.99
CA LYS A 346 23.28 12.60 4.02
C LYS A 346 24.60 12.33 4.76
N GLY A 347 25.49 11.51 4.19
CA GLY A 347 26.67 11.02 4.90
C GLY A 347 26.44 9.77 5.78
N VAL A 348 25.20 9.49 6.22
CA VAL A 348 24.94 8.36 7.12
C VAL A 348 24.95 7.04 6.36
N TYR A 349 25.65 6.03 6.87
CA TYR A 349 25.78 4.74 6.19
C TYR A 349 24.47 3.94 6.15
N VAL A 350 24.26 3.20 5.06
CA VAL A 350 23.13 2.26 4.92
C VAL A 350 23.15 1.16 5.99
N PRO A 351 22.03 0.47 6.25
CA PRO A 351 22.05 -0.72 7.10
C PRO A 351 23.00 -1.79 6.58
N GLU A 352 23.87 -2.25 7.47
CA GLU A 352 24.89 -3.27 7.25
C GLU A 352 24.26 -4.66 7.04
N SER A 353 25.07 -5.61 6.56
CA SER A 353 24.62 -6.94 6.13
C SER A 353 23.84 -7.70 7.21
N ARG A 354 22.93 -8.59 6.76
CA ARG A 354 22.12 -9.40 7.67
C ARG A 354 22.97 -10.31 8.56
N VAL A 355 24.11 -10.80 8.05
CA VAL A 355 25.08 -11.62 8.80
C VAL A 355 25.67 -10.87 10.00
N LEU A 356 26.02 -9.59 9.83
CA LEU A 356 26.50 -8.74 10.95
C LEU A 356 25.39 -8.47 11.98
N TRP A 357 24.17 -8.19 11.51
CA TRP A 357 23.03 -7.83 12.36
C TRP A 357 22.38 -9.02 13.10
N GLU A 358 22.61 -10.25 12.64
CA GLU A 358 22.15 -11.48 13.30
C GLU A 358 23.31 -12.28 13.95
N ALA A 359 24.49 -11.67 14.08
CA ALA A 359 25.67 -12.28 14.69
C ALA A 359 25.41 -12.69 16.15
N ALA A 360 25.60 -13.98 16.46
CA ALA A 360 25.19 -14.57 17.73
C ALA A 360 26.07 -14.18 18.92
N ASP A 361 27.36 -13.94 18.70
CA ASP A 361 28.35 -13.58 19.72
C ASP A 361 29.44 -12.66 19.13
N ARG A 362 30.25 -12.09 20.03
CA ARG A 362 31.32 -11.14 19.69
C ARG A 362 32.37 -11.74 18.75
N GLY A 363 32.75 -13.01 18.92
CA GLY A 363 33.79 -13.66 18.10
C GLY A 363 33.31 -13.93 16.67
N VAL A 364 32.02 -14.26 16.50
CA VAL A 364 31.38 -14.28 15.18
C VAL A 364 31.34 -12.88 14.59
N TRP A 365 30.83 -11.88 15.33
CA TRP A 365 30.72 -10.51 14.82
C TRP A 365 32.07 -9.90 14.41
N GLU A 366 33.11 -10.03 15.23
CA GLU A 366 34.44 -9.48 14.92
C GLU A 366 35.02 -10.07 13.63
N LYS A 367 34.87 -11.39 13.43
CA LYS A 367 35.30 -12.08 12.20
C LYS A 367 34.54 -11.58 10.98
N GLU A 368 33.22 -11.48 11.06
CA GLU A 368 32.41 -11.02 9.92
C GLU A 368 32.60 -9.51 9.64
N TYR A 369 32.95 -8.71 10.66
CA TYR A 369 33.29 -7.30 10.47
C TYR A 369 34.66 -7.10 9.81
N ASP A 370 35.64 -7.96 10.09
CA ASP A 370 36.92 -7.97 9.36
C ASP A 370 36.71 -8.30 7.88
N TRP A 371 35.82 -9.24 7.56
CA TRP A 371 35.40 -9.49 6.17
C TRP A 371 34.63 -8.31 5.56
N HIS A 372 33.83 -7.59 6.34
CA HIS A 372 33.12 -6.40 5.87
C HIS A 372 34.07 -5.26 5.51
N LEU A 373 35.12 -5.00 6.30
CA LEU A 373 36.18 -4.04 5.95
C LEU A 373 36.90 -4.45 4.66
N LEU A 374 37.27 -5.72 4.51
CA LEU A 374 37.88 -6.25 3.27
C LEU A 374 36.94 -6.23 2.06
N GLU A 375 35.63 -6.24 2.26
CA GLU A 375 34.68 -6.07 1.16
C GLU A 375 34.56 -4.59 0.75
N TRP A 376 34.65 -3.66 1.71
CA TRP A 376 34.40 -2.22 1.55
C TRP A 376 35.66 -1.34 1.63
N GLU A 377 36.78 -1.81 1.08
CA GLU A 377 38.03 -1.04 0.92
C GLU A 377 37.83 0.32 0.23
N ASP A 378 36.77 0.45 -0.59
CA ASP A 378 36.34 1.67 -1.29
C ASP A 378 35.47 2.62 -0.43
N GLY A 379 35.32 2.33 0.87
CA GLY A 379 34.53 3.11 1.83
C GLY A 379 33.06 2.65 1.91
N MET A 380 32.46 2.76 3.09
CA MET A 380 31.09 2.29 3.35
C MET A 380 30.04 3.00 2.47
N LEU A 381 28.94 2.32 2.15
CA LEU A 381 27.87 2.88 1.30
C LEU A 381 27.03 3.91 2.08
N GLU A 382 26.90 5.13 1.55
CA GLU A 382 26.01 6.14 2.13
C GLU A 382 24.54 5.91 1.76
N ILE A 383 23.62 6.30 2.65
CA ILE A 383 22.19 6.43 2.33
C ILE A 383 21.95 7.45 1.21
N SER A 384 22.88 8.39 0.98
CA SER A 384 22.84 9.36 -0.12
C SER A 384 23.10 8.71 -1.50
N GLU A 385 23.84 7.59 -1.55
CA GLU A 385 24.09 6.85 -2.78
C GLU A 385 22.82 6.21 -3.34
N LEU A 386 21.86 5.90 -2.45
CA LEU A 386 20.52 5.39 -2.77
C LEU A 386 19.61 6.41 -3.47
N TRP A 387 19.96 7.70 -3.46
CA TRP A 387 19.12 8.77 -4.00
C TRP A 387 19.35 9.01 -5.50
N ARG A 388 18.37 9.65 -6.16
CA ARG A 388 18.51 10.13 -7.55
C ARG A 388 19.56 11.25 -7.61
N SER A 389 20.47 11.15 -8.57
CA SER A 389 21.58 12.07 -8.81
C SER A 389 21.96 12.05 -10.30
N ALA A 390 22.86 12.93 -10.74
CA ALA A 390 23.42 12.89 -12.10
C ALA A 390 24.22 11.60 -12.39
N GLU A 391 24.71 10.92 -11.35
CA GLU A 391 25.48 9.68 -11.42
C GLU A 391 24.60 8.42 -11.36
N THR A 392 23.28 8.55 -11.16
CA THR A 392 22.37 7.40 -11.04
C THR A 392 22.33 6.62 -12.36
N GLY A 393 23.10 5.53 -12.40
CA GLY A 393 23.31 4.70 -13.58
C GLY A 393 24.77 4.50 -13.98
N SER A 394 25.73 5.20 -13.37
CA SER A 394 27.17 4.92 -13.51
C SER A 394 27.49 3.48 -13.11
N THR A 395 28.60 2.94 -13.63
CA THR A 395 28.96 1.53 -13.36
C THR A 395 29.43 1.35 -11.92
N GLU A 396 30.32 2.20 -11.42
CA GLU A 396 30.85 2.16 -10.05
C GLU A 396 29.73 2.21 -9.00
N ARG A 397 28.80 3.18 -9.13
CA ARG A 397 27.67 3.34 -8.20
C ARG A 397 26.70 2.17 -8.29
N ARG A 398 26.53 1.57 -9.47
CA ARG A 398 25.70 0.35 -9.64
C ARG A 398 26.36 -0.87 -8.98
N GLU A 399 27.66 -1.05 -9.14
CA GLU A 399 28.40 -2.15 -8.53
C GLU A 399 28.41 -2.08 -7.00
N ARG A 400 28.61 -0.87 -6.43
CA ARG A 400 28.43 -0.60 -4.99
C ARG A 400 27.02 -0.92 -4.50
N LEU A 401 25.98 -0.54 -5.25
CA LEU A 401 24.58 -0.87 -4.93
C LEU A 401 24.30 -2.38 -5.02
N GLU A 402 24.72 -3.07 -6.08
CA GLU A 402 24.53 -4.51 -6.29
C GLU A 402 25.25 -5.35 -5.22
N LYS A 403 26.44 -4.91 -4.79
CA LYS A 403 27.22 -5.45 -3.66
C LYS A 403 26.45 -5.33 -2.34
N TRP A 404 25.93 -4.15 -2.00
CA TRP A 404 25.14 -3.97 -0.78
C TRP A 404 23.84 -4.79 -0.79
N VAL A 405 23.09 -4.79 -1.90
CA VAL A 405 21.84 -5.58 -2.04
C VAL A 405 22.09 -7.07 -1.77
N ARG A 406 23.23 -7.62 -2.24
CA ARG A 406 23.65 -9.01 -1.98
C ARG A 406 23.84 -9.31 -0.48
N GLY A 407 24.28 -8.34 0.32
CA GLY A 407 24.43 -8.45 1.78
C GLY A 407 23.12 -8.33 2.56
N VAL A 408 22.03 -7.92 1.90
CA VAL A 408 20.69 -7.77 2.49
C VAL A 408 19.82 -9.01 2.22
N ASP A 409 19.85 -9.54 0.99
CA ASP A 409 18.96 -10.62 0.53
C ASP A 409 19.70 -11.96 0.30
N GLU A 410 19.64 -12.88 1.29
CA GLU A 410 20.11 -14.27 1.12
C GLU A 410 19.13 -15.13 0.28
N PHE A 411 19.25 -15.03 -1.05
CA PHE A 411 18.51 -15.88 -1.99
C PHE A 411 19.23 -17.24 -2.22
N ASP A 412 18.87 -18.29 -1.48
CA ASP A 412 19.27 -19.67 -1.84
C ASP A 412 18.44 -20.20 -3.03
N PRO A 413 19.04 -20.50 -4.20
CA PRO A 413 18.32 -21.07 -5.34
C PRO A 413 17.78 -22.49 -5.07
N THR A 414 18.28 -23.18 -4.05
CA THR A 414 17.97 -24.59 -3.77
C THR A 414 16.59 -24.75 -3.11
N GLU A 415 16.22 -23.84 -2.20
CA GLU A 415 14.86 -23.78 -1.61
C GLU A 415 13.78 -23.31 -2.60
N LEU A 416 14.14 -22.61 -3.69
CA LEU A 416 13.17 -22.14 -4.69
C LEU A 416 12.32 -23.28 -5.29
N ARG A 417 12.85 -24.50 -5.34
CA ARG A 417 12.13 -25.72 -5.79
C ARG A 417 11.11 -26.26 -4.77
N LYS A 418 11.10 -25.79 -3.53
CA LYS A 418 10.15 -26.17 -2.47
C LYS A 418 9.07 -25.10 -2.22
N ILE A 419 9.35 -23.85 -2.59
CA ILE A 419 8.57 -22.66 -2.19
C ILE A 419 7.35 -22.35 -3.08
N ILE A 420 7.11 -23.11 -4.17
CA ILE A 420 5.93 -22.99 -5.05
C ILE A 420 4.58 -23.29 -4.34
N GLY A 421 4.58 -23.53 -3.02
CA GLY A 421 3.40 -23.90 -2.22
C GLY A 421 3.23 -23.26 -0.84
N ALA A 422 3.93 -22.17 -0.48
CA ALA A 422 3.63 -21.43 0.76
C ALA A 422 4.15 -19.98 0.76
N ALA A 423 3.37 -19.04 1.28
CA ALA A 423 3.80 -17.65 1.48
C ALA A 423 4.21 -17.40 2.94
N LYS A 424 5.48 -17.01 3.20
CA LYS A 424 5.87 -15.91 4.12
C LYS A 424 7.39 -15.73 4.29
N SER A 425 7.76 -14.46 4.49
CA SER A 425 8.88 -13.91 5.27
C SER A 425 10.33 -14.29 4.93
N THR A 426 11.00 -13.36 4.24
CA THR A 426 12.23 -12.68 4.70
C THR A 426 12.11 -11.18 4.35
N TRP A 427 13.06 -10.32 4.76
CA TRP A 427 13.01 -8.88 4.45
C TRP A 427 13.23 -8.60 2.95
N SER A 428 12.81 -7.42 2.50
CA SER A 428 13.52 -6.65 1.45
C SER A 428 13.40 -5.14 1.74
N SER A 429 13.44 -4.78 3.02
CA SER A 429 13.12 -3.45 3.61
C SER A 429 14.16 -2.35 3.31
N CYS A 430 14.96 -2.52 2.27
CA CYS A 430 16.12 -1.70 1.91
C CYS A 430 16.29 -1.64 0.39
N VAL A 431 16.27 -2.81 -0.27
CA VAL A 431 16.42 -2.95 -1.74
C VAL A 431 15.39 -2.14 -2.52
N ASN A 432 14.13 -2.06 -2.03
CA ASN A 432 13.04 -1.30 -2.67
C ASN A 432 12.92 0.18 -2.20
N ILE A 433 13.92 0.73 -1.50
CA ILE A 433 13.99 2.17 -1.19
C ILE A 433 14.50 2.96 -2.42
N VAL A 434 15.29 2.31 -3.28
CA VAL A 434 15.81 2.87 -4.53
C VAL A 434 14.84 2.61 -5.67
N GLN A 435 14.60 3.62 -6.51
CA GLN A 435 13.91 3.46 -7.78
C GLN A 435 14.88 2.91 -8.85
N LEU A 436 15.26 1.64 -8.72
CA LEU A 436 16.13 0.94 -9.67
C LEU A 436 15.39 0.64 -10.99
N ASP A 437 15.42 1.59 -11.93
CA ASP A 437 14.94 1.39 -13.31
C ASP A 437 15.97 0.58 -14.14
N ILE A 438 16.28 -0.63 -13.67
CA ILE A 438 17.17 -1.58 -14.37
C ILE A 438 16.38 -2.18 -15.53
N LYS A 439 16.72 -1.74 -16.75
CA LYS A 439 16.16 -2.27 -18.01
C LYS A 439 16.23 -3.80 -18.05
N PRO A 440 15.11 -4.53 -18.21
CA PRO A 440 15.11 -5.99 -18.33
C PRO A 440 15.55 -6.45 -19.73
N ARG A 441 16.81 -6.17 -20.13
CA ARG A 441 17.42 -6.60 -21.40
C ARG A 441 18.95 -6.80 -21.30
N SER A 442 19.37 -7.93 -20.74
CA SER A 442 20.75 -8.47 -20.93
C SER A 442 20.89 -9.97 -20.65
N LEU A 443 20.08 -10.55 -19.75
CA LEU A 443 20.12 -12.00 -19.48
C LEU A 443 19.52 -12.82 -20.65
N SER A 444 20.41 -13.30 -21.52
CA SER A 444 20.10 -14.23 -22.61
C SER A 444 20.07 -15.71 -22.12
N PRO A 445 19.44 -16.64 -22.86
CA PRO A 445 18.83 -17.82 -22.24
C PRO A 445 19.77 -19.04 -22.08
N PHE A 446 20.50 -19.12 -20.97
CA PHE A 446 21.15 -20.35 -20.51
C PHE A 446 20.31 -21.08 -19.44
N PHE A 447 19.22 -21.74 -19.83
CA PHE A 447 18.66 -22.95 -19.17
C PHE A 447 17.47 -23.54 -19.95
N CYS A 448 17.72 -24.11 -21.13
CA CYS A 448 16.74 -24.94 -21.84
C CYS A 448 17.34 -26.32 -22.15
N LEU A 449 17.31 -27.24 -21.18
CA LEU A 449 17.87 -28.58 -21.35
C LEU A 449 17.26 -29.62 -20.38
N SER A 450 16.07 -30.14 -20.72
CA SER A 450 15.84 -31.58 -20.88
C SER A 450 14.35 -31.93 -21.05
N LYS A 451 14.10 -33.00 -21.83
CA LYS A 451 12.80 -33.65 -22.12
C LYS A 451 11.83 -32.82 -23.01
N HIS A 452 11.30 -33.35 -24.12
CA HIS A 452 11.45 -34.68 -24.72
C HIS A 452 11.76 -34.63 -26.22
N LEU A 453 12.60 -35.57 -26.65
CA LEU A 453 12.64 -36.06 -28.02
C LEU A 453 11.35 -36.84 -28.32
N LEU A 454 10.73 -36.59 -29.47
CA LEU A 454 10.33 -37.64 -30.42
C LEU A 454 10.17 -37.02 -31.82
N THR A 455 10.59 -37.76 -32.84
CA THR A 455 10.77 -37.31 -34.23
C THR A 455 9.68 -37.84 -35.15
N HIS A 456 9.35 -37.13 -36.25
CA HIS A 456 9.40 -37.67 -37.64
C HIS A 456 9.06 -36.59 -38.71
N GLN A 457 9.37 -36.89 -39.98
CA GLN A 457 9.21 -36.02 -41.18
C GLN A 457 7.72 -35.76 -41.55
N SER A 458 7.28 -34.86 -42.44
CA SER A 458 7.72 -34.40 -43.79
C SER A 458 7.04 -33.04 -44.13
N ILE A 459 7.52 -32.05 -44.92
CA ILE A 459 8.17 -31.93 -46.26
C ILE A 459 7.15 -31.73 -47.46
N ILE A 460 7.14 -30.50 -48.05
CA ILE A 460 6.47 -29.93 -49.26
C ILE A 460 4.90 -29.97 -49.32
N TRP A 461 4.10 -28.95 -49.73
CA TRP A 461 4.14 -28.07 -50.94
C TRP A 461 3.46 -26.67 -50.78
N ASN A 462 3.60 -25.82 -51.82
CA ASN A 462 3.17 -24.41 -51.96
C ASN A 462 1.65 -24.13 -51.99
N ILE A 463 1.22 -22.95 -51.51
CA ILE A 463 0.75 -21.77 -52.29
C ILE A 463 0.23 -20.68 -51.31
N PRO A 464 0.53 -19.37 -51.51
CA PRO A 464 0.05 -18.32 -50.61
C PRO A 464 -1.35 -17.80 -50.98
N THR A 465 -2.32 -17.96 -50.08
CA THR A 465 -3.59 -17.21 -50.11
C THR A 465 -3.52 -16.02 -49.14
N THR A 466 -3.79 -14.81 -49.64
CA THR A 466 -3.61 -13.54 -48.93
C THR A 466 -4.64 -13.33 -47.81
N THR A 467 -4.41 -13.88 -46.62
CA THR A 467 -5.18 -13.52 -45.42
C THR A 467 -4.73 -12.15 -44.90
N MET A 468 -5.57 -11.13 -45.02
CA MET A 468 -5.36 -9.86 -44.31
C MET A 468 -5.37 -10.11 -42.80
N SER A 469 -4.21 -9.93 -42.17
CA SER A 469 -4.07 -9.98 -40.71
C SER A 469 -4.75 -8.76 -40.09
N ASN A 470 -5.86 -8.97 -39.39
CA ASN A 470 -6.40 -7.97 -38.46
C ASN A 470 -5.28 -7.57 -37.48
N LYS A 471 -4.81 -6.31 -37.54
CA LYS A 471 -3.84 -5.74 -36.62
C LYS A 471 -4.48 -4.57 -35.89
N THR A 472 -4.54 -4.65 -34.57
CA THR A 472 -5.13 -3.61 -33.71
C THR A 472 -4.26 -2.35 -33.69
N VAL A 473 -4.90 -1.18 -33.58
CA VAL A 473 -4.32 0.15 -33.85
C VAL A 473 -3.97 0.88 -32.55
N TYR A 474 -3.29 0.21 -31.64
CA TYR A 474 -2.73 0.87 -30.45
C TYR A 474 -1.61 1.83 -30.86
N ILE A 475 -1.73 3.10 -30.47
CA ILE A 475 -0.80 4.20 -30.80
C ILE A 475 -0.03 4.69 -29.56
N THR A 476 -0.47 4.35 -28.36
CA THR A 476 0.14 4.69 -27.06
C THR A 476 0.43 3.41 -26.26
N ASP A 477 1.49 3.43 -25.45
CA ASP A 477 1.81 2.37 -24.47
C ASP A 477 1.44 2.78 -23.05
N HIS A 478 1.50 1.83 -22.11
CA HIS A 478 1.23 2.05 -20.69
C HIS A 478 2.43 2.67 -19.96
N SER A 479 3.11 3.66 -20.56
CA SER A 479 4.20 4.36 -19.90
C SER A 479 3.69 5.08 -18.63
N PRO A 480 4.54 5.30 -17.60
CA PRO A 480 4.12 6.00 -16.39
C PRO A 480 3.48 7.37 -16.67
N SER A 481 3.98 8.10 -17.67
CA SER A 481 3.42 9.38 -18.14
C SER A 481 2.03 9.27 -18.78
N VAL A 482 1.67 8.13 -19.38
CA VAL A 482 0.32 7.87 -19.87
C VAL A 482 -0.60 7.51 -18.71
N LEU A 483 -0.19 6.57 -17.85
CA LEU A 483 -0.94 6.15 -16.65
C LEU A 483 -1.26 7.33 -15.71
N GLN A 484 -0.32 8.24 -15.52
CA GLN A 484 -0.50 9.49 -14.75
C GLN A 484 -1.68 10.33 -15.26
N THR A 485 -1.89 10.42 -16.58
CA THR A 485 -3.03 11.12 -17.22
C THR A 485 -4.33 10.33 -17.23
N HIS A 486 -4.32 9.10 -16.69
CA HIS A 486 -5.50 8.26 -16.57
C HIS A 486 -6.00 8.24 -15.12
N SER A 487 -5.11 8.24 -14.12
CA SER A 487 -5.49 8.24 -12.70
C SER A 487 -6.16 9.54 -12.18
N TRP A 488 -6.01 10.67 -12.89
CA TRP A 488 -6.74 11.92 -12.57
C TRP A 488 -8.21 11.90 -13.00
N ARG A 489 -8.62 10.90 -13.81
CA ARG A 489 -9.98 10.85 -14.38
C ARG A 489 -10.98 10.37 -13.32
N THR A 490 -11.97 11.20 -13.04
CA THR A 490 -13.08 10.94 -12.10
C THR A 490 -14.38 10.84 -12.88
N ALA A 491 -15.44 10.29 -12.27
CA ALA A 491 -16.77 10.38 -12.89
C ALA A 491 -17.18 11.84 -13.12
N THR A 492 -16.77 12.77 -12.24
CA THR A 492 -17.09 14.21 -12.35
C THR A 492 -16.39 14.87 -13.54
N ASN A 493 -15.08 14.66 -13.76
CA ASN A 493 -14.37 15.31 -14.87
C ASN A 493 -14.45 14.56 -16.21
N SER A 494 -14.86 13.28 -16.22
CA SER A 494 -14.87 12.43 -17.41
C SER A 494 -16.24 11.86 -17.78
N ALA A 495 -17.23 11.88 -16.88
CA ALA A 495 -18.55 11.28 -17.08
C ALA A 495 -19.73 12.12 -16.53
N ALA A 496 -19.56 13.41 -16.25
CA ALA A 496 -20.63 14.27 -15.72
C ALA A 496 -21.90 14.29 -16.57
N TYR A 497 -21.78 14.14 -17.89
CA TYR A 497 -22.91 14.03 -18.82
C TYR A 497 -23.82 12.81 -18.51
N LEU A 498 -23.25 11.75 -17.92
CA LEU A 498 -23.90 10.49 -17.56
C LEU A 498 -24.40 10.46 -16.11
N ILE A 499 -23.73 11.13 -15.16
CA ILE A 499 -24.06 11.10 -13.71
C ILE A 499 -25.57 11.28 -13.42
N PRO A 500 -26.31 12.24 -14.03
CA PRO A 500 -27.74 12.44 -13.75
C PRO A 500 -28.66 11.24 -14.08
N TYR A 501 -28.15 10.24 -14.80
CA TYR A 501 -28.89 9.04 -15.20
C TYR A 501 -28.54 7.80 -14.36
N ILE A 502 -27.47 7.86 -13.55
CA ILE A 502 -27.04 6.76 -12.67
C ILE A 502 -28.00 6.66 -11.47
N LYS A 503 -28.43 5.42 -11.15
CA LYS A 503 -29.31 5.12 -10.01
C LYS A 503 -28.63 4.10 -9.08
N PRO A 504 -28.84 4.17 -7.75
CA PRO A 504 -28.05 3.40 -6.78
C PRO A 504 -27.97 1.87 -6.96
N SER A 505 -28.91 1.26 -7.69
CA SER A 505 -29.02 -0.19 -7.91
C SER A 505 -28.57 -0.67 -9.31
N MET A 506 -28.06 0.23 -10.16
CA MET A 506 -27.70 -0.10 -11.54
C MET A 506 -26.46 -0.99 -11.66
N LYS A 507 -26.45 -1.82 -12.71
CA LYS A 507 -25.23 -2.50 -13.19
C LYS A 507 -24.57 -1.65 -14.27
N ILE A 508 -23.28 -1.34 -14.08
CA ILE A 508 -22.48 -0.53 -15.01
C ILE A 508 -21.34 -1.38 -15.57
N LEU A 509 -21.18 -1.42 -16.89
CA LEU A 509 -19.98 -1.92 -17.56
C LEU A 509 -19.13 -0.72 -17.97
N ASP A 510 -17.86 -0.68 -17.57
CA ASP A 510 -16.93 0.42 -17.87
C ASP A 510 -15.77 -0.14 -18.72
N ILE A 511 -15.66 0.32 -19.97
CA ILE A 511 -14.80 -0.27 -20.99
C ILE A 511 -13.57 0.61 -21.25
N GLY A 512 -12.38 0.00 -21.19
CA GLY A 512 -11.10 0.71 -21.12
C GLY A 512 -10.91 1.35 -19.75
N CYS A 513 -11.21 0.59 -18.69
CA CYS A 513 -11.21 1.11 -17.33
C CYS A 513 -9.81 1.55 -16.84
N GLY A 514 -8.73 1.10 -17.48
CA GLY A 514 -7.35 1.43 -17.12
C GLY A 514 -7.08 1.23 -15.61
N PRO A 515 -6.61 2.26 -14.87
CA PRO A 515 -6.36 2.18 -13.44
C PRO A 515 -7.64 2.26 -12.57
N GLY A 516 -8.84 2.18 -13.15
CA GLY A 516 -10.11 1.99 -12.44
C GLY A 516 -10.70 3.22 -11.74
N SER A 517 -10.13 4.42 -11.91
CA SER A 517 -10.52 5.62 -11.16
C SER A 517 -11.96 6.07 -11.46
N ILE A 518 -12.38 6.12 -12.73
CA ILE A 518 -13.78 6.40 -13.11
C ILE A 518 -14.70 5.29 -12.60
N SER A 519 -14.29 4.03 -12.76
CA SER A 519 -15.05 2.84 -12.37
C SER A 519 -15.36 2.80 -10.87
N ILE A 520 -14.42 3.28 -10.05
CA ILE A 520 -14.56 3.42 -8.59
C ILE A 520 -15.54 4.52 -8.21
N ASP A 521 -15.54 5.66 -8.91
CA ASP A 521 -16.57 6.68 -8.71
C ASP A 521 -17.96 6.20 -9.15
N PHE A 522 -18.06 5.45 -10.25
CA PHE A 522 -19.30 4.77 -10.60
C PHE A 522 -19.74 3.81 -9.49
N ALA A 523 -18.83 3.06 -8.87
CA ALA A 523 -19.14 2.14 -7.77
C ALA A 523 -19.64 2.88 -6.51
N ARG A 524 -19.11 4.06 -6.21
CA ARG A 524 -19.67 4.97 -5.18
C ARG A 524 -21.10 5.42 -5.50
N LEU A 525 -21.42 5.64 -6.77
CA LEU A 525 -22.74 6.06 -7.25
C LEU A 525 -23.76 4.90 -7.35
N VAL A 526 -23.30 3.63 -7.38
CA VAL A 526 -24.17 2.43 -7.38
C VAL A 526 -23.99 1.53 -6.12
N PRO A 527 -24.18 2.03 -4.89
CA PRO A 527 -23.91 1.29 -3.64
C PRO A 527 -24.85 0.09 -3.40
N GLN A 528 -25.92 -0.07 -4.18
CA GLN A 528 -26.82 -1.24 -4.19
C GLN A 528 -26.72 -2.02 -5.52
N GLY A 529 -25.92 -1.53 -6.47
CA GLY A 529 -25.67 -2.09 -7.79
C GLY A 529 -24.30 -2.73 -7.86
N HIS A 530 -23.69 -2.72 -9.06
CA HIS A 530 -22.37 -3.31 -9.28
C HIS A 530 -21.70 -2.70 -10.53
N VAL A 531 -20.39 -2.49 -10.46
CA VAL A 531 -19.57 -2.06 -11.61
C VAL A 531 -18.68 -3.21 -12.08
N THR A 532 -18.61 -3.44 -13.39
CA THR A 532 -17.60 -4.31 -13.98
C THR A 532 -16.71 -3.47 -14.89
N GLY A 533 -15.43 -3.33 -14.52
CA GLY A 533 -14.41 -2.72 -15.37
C GLY A 533 -13.78 -3.76 -16.29
N ILE A 534 -13.60 -3.42 -17.57
CA ILE A 534 -12.81 -4.23 -18.51
C ILE A 534 -11.69 -3.43 -19.17
N GLU A 535 -10.57 -4.11 -19.39
CA GLU A 535 -9.40 -3.59 -20.11
C GLU A 535 -8.90 -4.64 -21.11
N TYR A 536 -8.29 -4.23 -22.22
CA TYR A 536 -7.79 -5.17 -23.23
C TYR A 536 -6.51 -5.90 -22.79
N VAL A 537 -5.74 -5.29 -21.88
CA VAL A 537 -4.51 -5.82 -21.29
C VAL A 537 -4.67 -6.07 -19.79
N ALA A 538 -3.82 -6.90 -19.21
CA ALA A 538 -3.86 -7.21 -17.77
C ALA A 538 -3.25 -6.10 -16.90
N ASP A 539 -2.18 -5.46 -17.36
CA ASP A 539 -1.26 -4.64 -16.56
C ASP A 539 -1.94 -3.52 -15.75
N PRO A 540 -2.91 -2.74 -16.28
CA PRO A 540 -3.59 -1.69 -15.51
C PRO A 540 -4.55 -2.23 -14.44
N LEU A 541 -5.04 -3.45 -14.58
CA LEU A 541 -6.12 -3.99 -13.75
C LEU A 541 -5.68 -4.28 -12.32
N ASP A 542 -4.39 -4.55 -12.07
CA ASP A 542 -3.89 -4.75 -10.71
C ASP A 542 -3.79 -3.43 -9.94
N ALA A 543 -3.52 -2.31 -10.62
CA ALA A 543 -3.67 -0.97 -10.04
C ALA A 543 -5.15 -0.66 -9.75
N ALA A 544 -6.07 -1.03 -10.65
CA ALA A 544 -7.51 -0.83 -10.46
C ALA A 544 -8.08 -1.64 -9.27
N ARG A 545 -7.71 -2.92 -9.17
CA ARG A 545 -8.05 -3.80 -8.02
C ARG A 545 -7.49 -3.25 -6.71
N PHE A 546 -6.24 -2.79 -6.72
CA PHE A 546 -5.62 -2.18 -5.55
C PHE A 546 -6.34 -0.89 -5.11
N LEU A 547 -6.65 0.01 -6.05
CA LEU A 547 -7.33 1.27 -5.78
C LEU A 547 -8.75 1.06 -5.22
N ALA A 548 -9.48 0.05 -5.71
CA ALA A 548 -10.76 -0.33 -5.13
C ALA A 548 -10.60 -0.88 -3.70
N SER A 549 -9.60 -1.75 -3.48
CA SER A 549 -9.34 -2.36 -2.18
C SER A 549 -8.88 -1.38 -1.11
N THR A 550 -8.11 -0.33 -1.45
CA THR A 550 -7.69 0.70 -0.47
C THR A 550 -8.83 1.66 -0.14
N GLN A 551 -9.71 1.94 -1.10
CA GLN A 551 -10.86 2.83 -0.91
C GLN A 551 -12.11 2.09 -0.39
N GLY A 552 -11.98 0.83 0.03
CA GLY A 552 -13.05 0.04 0.66
C GLY A 552 -14.18 -0.39 -0.29
N ILE A 553 -13.98 -0.26 -1.60
CA ILE A 553 -14.99 -0.52 -2.62
C ILE A 553 -15.12 -2.02 -2.87
N THR A 554 -16.32 -2.56 -2.70
CA THR A 554 -16.59 -4.02 -2.73
C THR A 554 -17.67 -4.42 -3.74
N ASN A 555 -18.31 -3.46 -4.39
CA ASN A 555 -19.31 -3.63 -5.44
C ASN A 555 -18.71 -3.45 -6.86
N ILE A 556 -17.45 -3.84 -7.05
CA ILE A 556 -16.72 -3.72 -8.31
C ILE A 556 -15.88 -4.96 -8.64
N ASP A 557 -15.89 -5.40 -9.90
CA ASP A 557 -15.04 -6.46 -10.45
C ASP A 557 -14.22 -5.95 -11.65
N PHE A 558 -12.98 -6.44 -11.80
CA PHE A 558 -12.05 -6.05 -12.88
C PHE A 558 -11.52 -7.27 -13.65
N ARG A 559 -11.72 -7.31 -14.98
CA ARG A 559 -11.31 -8.43 -15.85
C ARG A 559 -10.73 -7.97 -17.19
N VAL A 560 -9.96 -8.84 -17.85
CA VAL A 560 -9.52 -8.60 -19.24
C VAL A 560 -10.69 -8.86 -20.20
N GLY A 561 -10.84 -8.07 -21.26
CA GLY A 561 -11.88 -8.26 -22.28
C GLY A 561 -11.71 -7.41 -23.55
N ASP A 562 -12.21 -7.91 -24.68
CA ASP A 562 -12.22 -7.19 -25.96
C ASP A 562 -13.58 -6.53 -26.21
N ILE A 563 -13.57 -5.21 -26.46
CA ILE A 563 -14.75 -4.41 -26.80
C ILE A 563 -15.48 -4.91 -28.06
N HIS A 564 -14.80 -5.60 -28.98
CA HIS A 564 -15.39 -6.16 -30.20
C HIS A 564 -16.04 -7.54 -29.98
N SER A 565 -15.96 -8.13 -28.79
CA SER A 565 -16.45 -9.47 -28.46
C SER A 565 -16.66 -9.61 -26.95
N LEU A 566 -17.71 -8.98 -26.42
CA LEU A 566 -17.95 -8.86 -24.98
C LEU A 566 -18.48 -10.18 -24.38
N ASP A 567 -17.71 -10.82 -23.49
CA ASP A 567 -18.08 -12.04 -22.77
C ASP A 567 -19.10 -11.77 -21.63
N PHE A 568 -20.27 -11.27 -22.04
CA PHE A 568 -21.44 -11.03 -21.21
C PHE A 568 -22.71 -11.37 -22.01
N PRO A 569 -23.78 -11.88 -21.37
CA PRO A 569 -25.07 -12.05 -22.01
C PRO A 569 -25.67 -10.72 -22.50
N ASP A 570 -26.52 -10.82 -23.51
CA ASP A 570 -27.39 -9.74 -23.96
C ASP A 570 -28.24 -9.20 -22.79
N ASP A 571 -28.58 -7.90 -22.83
CA ASP A 571 -29.44 -7.23 -21.84
C ASP A 571 -28.96 -7.33 -20.36
N THR A 572 -27.66 -7.45 -20.12
CA THR A 572 -27.07 -7.58 -18.78
C THR A 572 -27.00 -6.27 -17.98
N PHE A 573 -26.58 -5.16 -18.62
CA PHE A 573 -26.19 -3.92 -17.94
C PHE A 573 -27.21 -2.79 -18.12
N ASP A 574 -27.40 -1.98 -17.08
CA ASP A 574 -28.23 -0.76 -17.14
C ASP A 574 -27.48 0.38 -17.85
N ILE A 575 -26.16 0.43 -17.70
CA ILE A 575 -25.28 1.40 -18.34
C ILE A 575 -24.03 0.68 -18.88
N VAL A 576 -23.61 1.04 -20.09
CA VAL A 576 -22.32 0.64 -20.67
C VAL A 576 -21.57 1.90 -21.08
N HIS A 577 -20.43 2.16 -20.46
CA HIS A 577 -19.62 3.37 -20.61
C HIS A 577 -18.31 3.08 -21.34
N VAL A 578 -17.83 4.04 -22.15
CA VAL A 578 -16.51 4.03 -22.77
C VAL A 578 -15.96 5.46 -22.85
N HIS A 579 -14.66 5.65 -22.59
CA HIS A 579 -14.04 6.97 -22.62
C HIS A 579 -12.60 6.93 -23.16
N GLN A 580 -12.38 7.56 -24.32
CA GLN A 580 -11.10 7.59 -25.04
C GLN A 580 -10.57 6.19 -25.44
N VAL A 581 -11.46 5.31 -25.90
CA VAL A 581 -11.11 3.96 -26.41
C VAL A 581 -11.50 3.80 -27.87
N LEU A 582 -12.62 4.38 -28.31
CA LEU A 582 -13.08 4.29 -29.70
C LEU A 582 -12.07 4.95 -30.67
N GLN A 583 -11.25 5.88 -30.16
CA GLN A 583 -10.10 6.48 -30.85
C GLN A 583 -8.89 5.54 -31.09
N HIS A 584 -8.85 4.36 -30.48
CA HIS A 584 -7.71 3.43 -30.52
C HIS A 584 -8.02 2.07 -31.17
N ILE A 585 -9.21 1.90 -31.73
CA ILE A 585 -9.70 0.64 -32.32
C ILE A 585 -10.11 0.82 -33.78
N ALA A 586 -10.04 -0.27 -34.55
CA ALA A 586 -10.28 -0.26 -35.99
C ALA A 586 -11.77 -0.30 -36.39
N ASP A 587 -12.65 -0.82 -35.52
CA ASP A 587 -14.09 -0.96 -35.81
C ASP A 587 -14.94 -0.43 -34.62
N PRO A 588 -15.03 0.90 -34.45
CA PRO A 588 -15.82 1.53 -33.40
C PRO A 588 -17.33 1.26 -33.56
N VAL A 589 -17.79 0.93 -34.75
CA VAL A 589 -19.20 0.60 -35.04
C VAL A 589 -19.56 -0.78 -34.48
N ARG A 590 -18.69 -1.79 -34.65
CA ARG A 590 -18.85 -3.09 -34.01
C ARG A 590 -18.73 -2.99 -32.49
N ALA A 591 -17.79 -2.21 -31.98
CA ALA A 591 -17.68 -1.94 -30.55
C ALA A 591 -18.98 -1.37 -29.96
N LEU A 592 -19.53 -0.31 -30.56
CA LEU A 592 -20.82 0.27 -30.13
C LEU A 592 -22.00 -0.72 -30.31
N ARG A 593 -21.94 -1.62 -31.29
CA ARG A 593 -22.94 -2.69 -31.48
C ARG A 593 -22.88 -3.77 -30.38
N GLU A 594 -21.69 -4.12 -29.92
CA GLU A 594 -21.48 -5.01 -28.76
C GLU A 594 -21.92 -4.34 -27.45
N MET A 595 -21.57 -3.06 -27.24
CA MET A 595 -22.07 -2.27 -26.11
C MET A 595 -23.61 -2.23 -26.11
N ARG A 596 -24.24 -2.03 -27.28
CA ARG A 596 -25.69 -2.09 -27.47
C ARG A 596 -26.26 -3.49 -27.22
N ARG A 597 -25.53 -4.57 -27.51
CA ARG A 597 -25.99 -5.93 -27.24
C ARG A 597 -26.12 -6.17 -25.73
N VAL A 598 -25.08 -5.85 -24.95
CA VAL A 598 -25.02 -6.12 -23.51
C VAL A 598 -25.75 -5.09 -22.63
N ALA A 599 -26.06 -3.90 -23.15
CA ALA A 599 -26.99 -2.95 -22.53
C ALA A 599 -28.44 -3.48 -22.57
N LYS A 600 -29.24 -3.20 -21.53
CA LYS A 600 -30.65 -3.62 -21.39
C LYS A 600 -31.60 -3.02 -22.44
N SER A 601 -32.45 -3.86 -23.00
CA SER A 601 -33.51 -3.53 -23.97
C SER A 601 -34.65 -2.67 -23.41
N ASP A 602 -34.82 -2.60 -22.09
CA ASP A 602 -35.72 -1.67 -21.42
C ASP A 602 -34.91 -0.55 -20.75
N GLY A 603 -34.66 0.52 -21.51
CA GLY A 603 -34.09 1.78 -21.00
C GLY A 603 -32.58 1.75 -20.69
N GLY A 604 -31.84 0.74 -21.15
CA GLY A 604 -30.39 0.67 -20.99
C GLY A 604 -29.66 1.77 -21.77
N ILE A 605 -28.55 2.26 -21.22
CA ILE A 605 -27.82 3.42 -21.75
C ILE A 605 -26.43 2.99 -22.23
N VAL A 606 -26.10 3.27 -23.49
CA VAL A 606 -24.71 3.29 -23.96
C VAL A 606 -24.20 4.73 -23.92
N ALA A 607 -23.08 4.95 -23.22
CA ALA A 607 -22.46 6.25 -23.02
C ALA A 607 -21.04 6.24 -23.59
N ALA A 608 -20.70 7.22 -24.41
CA ALA A 608 -19.36 7.34 -24.98
C ALA A 608 -18.86 8.79 -24.97
N ARG A 609 -17.59 8.98 -24.62
CA ARG A 609 -16.89 10.27 -24.65
C ARG A 609 -15.52 10.11 -25.31
N GLU A 610 -15.27 10.88 -26.36
CA GLU A 610 -14.04 10.77 -27.17
C GLU A 610 -13.52 12.17 -27.54
N SER A 611 -12.21 12.31 -27.76
CA SER A 611 -11.62 13.61 -28.09
C SER A 611 -12.04 14.11 -29.47
N ALA A 612 -12.33 15.41 -29.57
CA ALA A 612 -12.92 16.05 -30.75
C ALA A 612 -12.06 17.19 -31.34
N SER A 613 -11.39 17.99 -30.51
CA SER A 613 -10.43 19.01 -30.95
C SER A 613 -9.48 19.43 -29.82
N MET A 614 -8.31 19.93 -30.20
CA MET A 614 -7.37 20.63 -29.31
C MET A 614 -7.35 22.12 -29.65
N THR A 615 -7.05 22.97 -28.67
CA THR A 615 -6.87 24.42 -28.81
C THR A 615 -5.95 24.90 -27.68
N TRP A 616 -5.20 25.99 -27.88
CA TRP A 616 -4.27 26.51 -26.88
C TRP A 616 -3.92 27.98 -27.14
N TYR A 617 -3.24 28.59 -26.17
CA TYR A 617 -2.61 29.91 -26.28
C TYR A 617 -1.33 29.91 -25.42
N PRO A 618 -0.29 30.71 -25.77
CA PRO A 618 -0.09 31.34 -27.07
C PRO A 618 0.22 30.31 -28.17
N ASP A 619 0.38 30.75 -29.42
CA ASP A 619 0.68 29.87 -30.56
C ASP A 619 2.04 29.14 -30.39
N ASN A 620 2.01 27.91 -29.89
CA ASN A 620 3.20 27.08 -29.72
C ASN A 620 3.40 26.07 -30.86
N ALA A 621 4.57 26.13 -31.52
CA ALA A 621 4.91 25.27 -32.65
C ALA A 621 5.12 23.80 -32.29
N GLY A 622 5.55 23.48 -31.06
CA GLY A 622 5.71 22.10 -30.60
C GLY A 622 4.37 21.42 -30.29
N ILE A 623 3.40 22.17 -29.73
CA ILE A 623 2.03 21.67 -29.55
C ILE A 623 1.33 21.51 -30.91
N ALA A 624 1.52 22.44 -31.84
CA ALA A 624 1.04 22.32 -33.22
C ALA A 624 1.59 21.06 -33.91
N GLY A 625 2.92 20.86 -33.88
CA GLY A 625 3.57 19.67 -34.46
C GLY A 625 3.10 18.36 -33.81
N TYR A 626 2.87 18.33 -32.50
CA TYR A 626 2.29 17.17 -31.83
C TYR A 626 0.86 16.87 -32.32
N LYS A 627 0.02 17.89 -32.51
CA LYS A 627 -1.31 17.70 -33.10
C LYS A 627 -1.21 17.12 -34.52
N GLU A 628 -0.37 17.71 -35.38
CA GLU A 628 -0.18 17.24 -36.75
C GLU A 628 0.33 15.80 -36.83
N LEU A 629 1.27 15.43 -35.94
CA LEU A 629 1.80 14.07 -35.85
C LEU A 629 0.72 13.07 -35.38
N THR A 630 -0.06 13.40 -34.34
CA THR A 630 -1.16 12.52 -33.90
C THR A 630 -2.24 12.36 -34.98
N ASP A 631 -2.59 13.44 -35.69
CA ASP A 631 -3.51 13.41 -36.83
C ASP A 631 -2.99 12.54 -37.98
N LEU A 632 -1.68 12.59 -38.27
CA LEU A 632 -1.02 11.77 -39.29
C LEU A 632 -1.03 10.29 -38.90
N MET A 633 -0.57 9.96 -37.69
CA MET A 633 -0.47 8.59 -37.20
C MET A 633 -1.83 7.91 -37.08
N ALA A 634 -2.88 8.63 -36.66
CA ALA A 634 -4.23 8.10 -36.60
C ALA A 634 -4.75 7.74 -38.01
N LYS A 635 -4.69 8.69 -38.96
CA LYS A 635 -5.12 8.48 -40.36
C LYS A 635 -4.37 7.34 -41.04
N ALA A 636 -3.05 7.30 -40.90
CA ALA A 636 -2.19 6.30 -41.56
C ALA A 636 -2.47 4.87 -41.09
N LYS A 637 -3.02 4.71 -39.88
CA LYS A 637 -3.42 3.40 -39.32
C LYS A 637 -4.92 3.13 -39.43
N GLY A 638 -5.67 3.95 -40.19
CA GLY A 638 -7.11 3.77 -40.42
C GLY A 638 -8.01 4.24 -39.28
N GLY A 639 -7.45 4.86 -38.24
CA GLY A 639 -8.21 5.45 -37.13
C GLY A 639 -8.76 6.84 -37.50
N ASN A 640 -9.81 7.27 -36.79
CA ASN A 640 -10.28 8.65 -36.88
C ASN A 640 -9.46 9.54 -35.94
N PRO A 641 -8.84 10.64 -36.40
CA PRO A 641 -8.05 11.52 -35.54
C PRO A 641 -8.90 12.35 -34.55
N HIS A 642 -10.18 12.59 -34.86
CA HIS A 642 -11.07 13.45 -34.06
C HIS A 642 -12.41 12.74 -33.75
N PRO A 643 -12.40 11.56 -33.12
CA PRO A 643 -13.56 10.67 -33.04
C PRO A 643 -14.77 11.29 -32.35
N GLY A 644 -14.58 12.15 -31.35
CA GLY A 644 -15.67 12.82 -30.64
C GLY A 644 -16.62 13.62 -31.54
N ARG A 645 -16.17 14.12 -32.70
CA ARG A 645 -17.07 14.79 -33.66
C ARG A 645 -17.97 13.82 -34.46
N TYR A 646 -17.66 12.52 -34.44
CA TYR A 646 -18.29 11.48 -35.26
C TYR A 646 -18.92 10.31 -34.48
N ILE A 647 -18.64 10.13 -33.18
CA ILE A 647 -19.17 9.01 -32.36
C ILE A 647 -20.69 8.80 -32.47
N HIS A 648 -21.46 9.87 -32.68
CA HIS A 648 -22.91 9.78 -32.85
C HIS A 648 -23.31 9.09 -34.17
N VAL A 649 -22.54 9.26 -35.25
CA VAL A 649 -22.75 8.58 -36.54
C VAL A 649 -22.46 7.09 -36.39
N TRP A 650 -21.38 6.74 -35.67
CA TRP A 650 -21.08 5.34 -35.37
C TRP A 650 -22.13 4.67 -34.48
N ALA A 651 -22.81 5.42 -33.61
CA ALA A 651 -23.96 4.93 -32.85
C ALA A 651 -25.19 4.69 -33.73
N GLU A 652 -25.46 5.57 -34.71
CA GLU A 652 -26.50 5.34 -35.73
C GLU A 652 -26.20 4.06 -36.53
N GLU A 653 -24.96 3.88 -37.00
CA GLU A 653 -24.50 2.68 -37.72
C GLU A 653 -24.46 1.40 -36.86
N ALA A 654 -24.29 1.54 -35.54
CA ALA A 654 -24.43 0.45 -34.57
C ALA A 654 -25.90 0.04 -34.31
N GLY A 655 -26.87 0.81 -34.81
CA GLY A 655 -28.31 0.52 -34.72
C GLY A 655 -29.05 1.27 -33.60
N PHE A 656 -28.59 2.43 -33.18
CA PHE A 656 -29.36 3.33 -32.32
C PHE A 656 -30.23 4.29 -33.14
N ASP A 657 -31.49 4.47 -32.74
CA ASP A 657 -32.40 5.40 -33.40
C ASP A 657 -31.99 6.85 -33.17
N LYS A 658 -31.98 7.67 -34.23
CA LYS A 658 -31.60 9.10 -34.18
C LYS A 658 -32.24 9.90 -33.02
N PRO A 659 -33.55 9.76 -32.70
CA PRO A 659 -34.17 10.48 -31.58
C PRO A 659 -33.69 10.02 -30.20
N ARG A 660 -33.04 8.85 -30.11
CA ARG A 660 -32.52 8.23 -28.88
C ARG A 660 -31.02 8.40 -28.71
N ILE A 661 -30.38 9.29 -29.49
CA ILE A 661 -28.96 9.67 -29.37
C ILE A 661 -28.89 11.14 -28.92
N LYS A 662 -28.83 11.37 -27.61
CA LYS A 662 -28.51 12.69 -27.06
C LYS A 662 -27.02 12.95 -27.30
N LYS A 663 -26.72 14.13 -27.85
CA LYS A 663 -25.36 14.63 -28.08
C LYS A 663 -25.06 15.74 -27.07
N SER A 664 -23.87 15.71 -26.46
CA SER A 664 -23.30 16.81 -25.68
C SER A 664 -21.83 16.99 -26.04
N ALA A 665 -21.19 17.97 -25.42
CA ALA A 665 -19.75 18.16 -25.46
C ALA A 665 -19.28 18.65 -24.09
N GLY A 666 -18.09 18.24 -23.72
CA GLY A 666 -17.39 18.70 -22.53
C GLY A 666 -15.97 19.09 -22.89
N ALA A 667 -15.28 19.81 -22.03
CA ALA A 667 -13.88 20.18 -22.24
C ALA A 667 -13.05 19.89 -20.98
N TRP A 668 -11.76 19.65 -21.19
CA TRP A 668 -10.74 19.88 -20.17
C TRP A 668 -9.98 21.15 -20.54
N CYS A 669 -9.64 21.94 -19.53
CA CYS A 669 -8.76 23.10 -19.64
C CYS A 669 -7.61 22.88 -18.65
N PHE A 670 -6.40 23.25 -19.05
CA PHE A 670 -5.20 23.22 -18.22
C PHE A 670 -4.55 24.59 -18.31
N SER A 671 -4.56 25.32 -17.20
CA SER A 671 -4.40 26.78 -17.16
C SER A 671 -3.72 27.31 -15.90
N SER A 672 -3.93 26.68 -14.73
CA SER A 672 -3.13 27.01 -13.53
C SER A 672 -1.69 26.49 -13.69
N PRO A 673 -0.70 27.06 -12.98
CA PRO A 673 0.68 26.57 -13.03
C PRO A 673 0.80 25.06 -12.77
N GLU A 674 0.02 24.54 -11.83
CA GLU A 674 -0.03 23.12 -11.47
C GLU A 674 -0.68 22.27 -12.58
N GLU A 675 -1.74 22.76 -13.22
CA GLU A 675 -2.37 22.11 -14.38
C GLU A 675 -1.44 22.08 -15.59
N ARG A 676 -0.69 23.17 -15.83
CA ARG A 676 0.29 23.29 -16.92
C ARG A 676 1.47 22.35 -16.70
N GLU A 677 2.09 22.35 -15.52
CA GLU A 677 3.16 21.40 -15.14
C GLU A 677 2.68 19.95 -15.28
N TYR A 678 1.51 19.61 -14.73
CA TYR A 678 0.96 18.25 -14.77
C TYR A 678 0.72 17.74 -16.19
N TRP A 679 0.05 18.52 -17.05
CA TRP A 679 -0.32 18.10 -18.40
C TRP A 679 0.84 18.28 -19.40
N GLY A 680 1.52 19.42 -19.36
CA GLY A 680 2.67 19.76 -20.19
C GLY A 680 3.87 18.87 -19.91
N GLY A 681 4.22 18.64 -18.64
CA GLY A 681 5.30 17.72 -18.25
C GLY A 681 5.02 16.27 -18.65
N SER A 682 3.76 15.82 -18.56
CA SER A 682 3.35 14.50 -19.08
C SER A 682 3.53 14.41 -20.61
N MET A 683 3.14 15.44 -21.35
CA MET A 683 3.29 15.49 -22.81
C MET A 683 4.76 15.60 -23.24
N GLU A 684 5.59 16.39 -22.54
CA GLU A 684 7.04 16.42 -22.76
C GLU A 684 7.65 15.03 -22.60
N ALA A 685 7.38 14.37 -21.46
CA ALA A 685 7.85 13.01 -21.20
C ALA A 685 7.34 12.01 -22.25
N ARG A 686 6.11 12.18 -22.74
CA ARG A 686 5.53 11.36 -23.82
C ARG A 686 6.29 11.52 -25.12
N MET A 687 6.69 12.74 -25.51
CA MET A 687 7.51 12.96 -26.71
C MET A 687 8.91 12.36 -26.58
N ARG A 688 9.52 12.43 -25.38
CA ARG A 688 10.87 11.92 -25.13
C ARG A 688 10.98 10.40 -25.04
N SER A 689 10.05 9.69 -24.37
CA SER A 689 10.32 8.33 -23.89
C SER A 689 9.17 7.30 -23.92
N SER A 690 8.04 7.62 -24.55
CA SER A 690 6.88 6.69 -24.66
C SER A 690 6.97 5.70 -25.83
N GLY A 691 6.01 4.78 -25.88
CA GLY A 691 5.71 3.92 -27.03
C GLY A 691 5.23 4.70 -28.23
N PHE A 692 4.52 5.82 -28.01
CA PHE A 692 4.18 6.76 -29.07
C PHE A 692 5.44 7.32 -29.74
N SER A 693 6.45 7.75 -28.97
CA SER A 693 7.70 8.27 -29.55
C SER A 693 8.52 7.18 -30.25
N LYS A 694 8.60 5.97 -29.67
CA LYS A 694 9.22 4.79 -30.31
C LYS A 694 8.55 4.42 -31.63
N MET A 695 7.21 4.55 -31.70
CA MET A 695 6.39 4.20 -32.85
C MET A 695 6.42 5.28 -33.94
N ALA A 696 6.37 6.56 -33.56
CA ALA A 696 6.52 7.68 -34.50
C ALA A 696 7.87 7.61 -35.25
N VAL A 697 8.96 7.28 -34.55
CA VAL A 697 10.27 7.07 -35.16
C VAL A 697 10.37 5.73 -35.89
N GLY A 698 9.87 4.65 -35.30
CA GLY A 698 9.99 3.29 -35.85
C GLY A 698 9.19 3.04 -37.13
N ASP A 699 8.01 3.64 -37.24
CA ASP A 699 7.14 3.57 -38.42
C ASP A 699 7.44 4.70 -39.44
N GLY A 700 8.33 5.64 -39.12
CA GLY A 700 8.77 6.71 -40.01
C GLY A 700 7.88 7.96 -40.10
N TYR A 701 7.02 8.21 -39.10
CA TYR A 701 6.16 9.40 -39.04
C TYR A 701 6.84 10.67 -38.51
N ALA A 702 7.90 10.54 -37.72
CA ALA A 702 8.69 11.67 -37.20
C ALA A 702 10.14 11.25 -36.89
N THR A 703 11.06 12.20 -36.98
CA THR A 703 12.44 12.06 -36.46
C THR A 703 12.49 12.29 -34.94
N LYS A 704 13.59 11.86 -34.31
CA LYS A 704 13.86 12.21 -32.90
C LYS A 704 13.98 13.72 -32.68
N GLU A 705 14.48 14.47 -33.66
CA GLU A 705 14.67 15.92 -33.58
C GLU A 705 13.34 16.68 -33.64
N GLU A 706 12.37 16.18 -34.41
CA GLU A 706 11.00 16.72 -34.42
C GLU A 706 10.27 16.43 -33.11
N LEU A 707 10.41 15.22 -32.56
CA LEU A 707 9.87 14.89 -31.24
C LEU A 707 10.53 15.71 -30.12
N GLU A 708 11.83 16.01 -30.21
CA GLU A 708 12.52 16.90 -29.28
C GLU A 708 12.00 18.35 -29.37
N LYS A 709 11.68 18.85 -30.57
CA LYS A 709 11.01 20.16 -30.75
C LYS A 709 9.60 20.14 -30.14
N MET A 710 8.84 19.08 -30.34
CA MET A 710 7.51 18.92 -29.72
C MET A 710 7.61 18.88 -28.19
N ALA A 711 8.60 18.16 -27.63
CA ALA A 711 8.87 18.13 -26.20
C ALA A 711 9.18 19.54 -25.65
N ASN A 712 10.07 20.29 -26.32
CA ASN A 712 10.43 21.62 -25.86
C ASN A 712 9.26 22.61 -25.97
N GLY A 713 8.37 22.49 -26.95
CA GLY A 713 7.12 23.29 -26.99
C GLY A 713 6.15 23.00 -25.85
N TRP A 714 6.04 21.76 -25.40
CA TRP A 714 5.30 21.42 -24.18
C TRP A 714 5.97 22.00 -22.92
N ARG A 715 7.30 22.10 -22.89
CA ARG A 715 8.05 22.74 -21.80
C ARG A 715 7.93 24.28 -21.80
N GLU A 716 7.81 24.89 -22.97
CA GLU A 716 7.50 26.32 -23.12
C GLU A 716 6.12 26.61 -22.54
N PHE A 717 5.11 25.81 -22.90
CA PHE A 717 3.75 25.88 -22.35
C PHE A 717 3.69 25.74 -20.81
N VAL A 718 4.55 24.91 -20.19
CA VAL A 718 4.64 24.82 -18.71
C VAL A 718 5.02 26.17 -18.09
N LYS A 719 5.96 26.89 -18.73
CA LYS A 719 6.66 28.07 -18.19
C LYS A 719 6.01 29.41 -18.51
N ASP A 720 5.09 29.45 -19.47
CA ASP A 720 4.44 30.67 -19.92
C ASP A 720 3.20 30.96 -19.04
N ASP A 721 3.22 32.09 -18.33
CA ASP A 721 2.19 32.41 -17.35
C ASP A 721 0.82 32.76 -17.94
N GLU A 722 0.77 33.20 -19.20
CA GLU A 722 -0.48 33.48 -19.93
C GLU A 722 -1.04 32.23 -20.63
N ALA A 723 -0.30 31.11 -20.62
CA ALA A 723 -0.65 29.94 -21.42
C ALA A 723 -1.82 29.12 -20.85
N TRP A 724 -2.60 28.53 -21.77
CA TRP A 724 -3.62 27.54 -21.45
C TRP A 724 -3.79 26.54 -22.59
N PHE A 725 -4.17 25.31 -22.25
CA PHE A 725 -4.43 24.22 -23.20
C PHE A 725 -5.83 23.64 -22.99
N GLY A 726 -6.63 23.60 -24.05
CA GLY A 726 -7.99 23.06 -24.07
C GLY A 726 -8.10 21.79 -24.92
N LEU A 727 -8.76 20.77 -24.36
CA LEU A 727 -9.16 19.55 -25.07
C LEU A 727 -10.68 19.45 -25.06
N LEU A 728 -11.30 19.60 -26.23
CA LEU A 728 -12.73 19.40 -26.45
C LEU A 728 -13.02 17.91 -26.65
N HIS A 729 -14.07 17.41 -26.01
CA HIS A 729 -14.60 16.06 -26.14
C HIS A 729 -16.02 16.10 -26.69
N GLY A 730 -16.33 15.18 -27.60
CA GLY A 730 -17.71 14.88 -27.98
C GLY A 730 -18.27 13.79 -27.08
N GLU A 731 -19.54 13.88 -26.74
CA GLU A 731 -20.23 13.00 -25.79
C GLU A 731 -21.58 12.54 -26.36
N ILE A 732 -21.92 11.28 -26.12
CA ILE A 732 -23.24 10.73 -26.46
C ILE A 732 -23.84 9.91 -25.33
N LEU A 733 -25.17 9.98 -25.21
CA LEU A 733 -26.00 9.00 -24.51
C LEU A 733 -26.98 8.40 -25.51
N CYS A 734 -26.94 7.08 -25.65
CA CYS A 734 -27.73 6.30 -26.57
C CYS A 734 -28.64 5.36 -25.77
N TRP A 735 -29.96 5.54 -25.85
CA TRP A 735 -30.91 4.64 -25.18
C TRP A 735 -31.29 3.47 -26.09
N LYS A 736 -31.13 2.25 -25.58
CA LYS A 736 -31.70 1.02 -26.14
C LYS A 736 -33.17 0.88 -25.70
#